data_AF-A0A0K2B0C9-F1
#
_entry.id   AF-A0A0K2B0C9-F1
#
_cell.length_a   1.000
_cell.length_b   1.000
_cell.length_c   1.000
_cell.angle_alpha   90.00
_cell.angle_beta   90.00
_cell.angle_gamma   90.00
#
_symmetry.space_group_name_H-M   'P 1'
#
loop_
_entity.id
_entity.type
_entity.pdbx_description
1 polymer ?
#
loop_
_entity_poly.entity_id
_entity_poly.type
_entity_poly.pdbx_seq_one_letter_code
_entity_poly.pdbx_strand_id
1 'polypeptide(L)'
;MTSAPRPAPFRMPDRLFAQLASGGGSPEAVAFLERGERARRLLLLRTLLDRLADLPTPLTPVAQAWATFKEAAERAPEAVDRLLLAPTTGGWIAHMLRRVHGTATGPPLWAEAGRLNVLAITASLHAGTERTLTVPLTDGGLHLPGLGTLRVPDESPGPSVARAATRAGELTFSGPPRQDGTRTLVTCRPTTTPARSLRPDGPRAEGPRGEPRGEGPRPDGPRGDGPRPDGLRADGPRPDGPRPEGLPPERPRPHGPRRSPPEPGVLGVRSRPEPGASPRWGAPEPDPSSRRDTPEADASPRRDTPEADASPRRDAPDADASPRRDAPDADASPRRDTPDAEASSLRGTPGTDVTSRRGTPAEDASPRQGVPESQVLDGGREAERNGPSPGPRHPVPPVPPAVEAAPWLPLRTLTHTTPAGPVAIPLDDLDPYRDLDDPVPPARLDADEAAEWQRIFDSAVALLAATGTAPGPGRLDPARIRAVVPYGRTALDPPAPPTVGVSASSGDSFGAMLISRPGSALALAETLVHEFQHSKLAALLHLFPLLDDDREERYYAPWRADPRHLTGLLHGAYAFTGVAGFWRDRLAQPEHAETAAYHFALRRLQSRLVVRTLLTSGRLTAPGQRLVSGLARTLDGWLREPVAPAALARARTAAALHRTQWRLRNVAAADGPDGALRFRPDRAFWPDTRTHAFATRPAAPLAPDEHLAAGDPAAALDGYTEALARDPADPHARSGWIVARAALDPGPAARRTLARPELLQPQPSR
;
A
#
# COMPACT_ATOMS: atom_id res chain seq x y z
N MET A 1 23.36 -36.03 25.86
CA MET A 1 22.61 -34.83 25.42
C MET A 1 23.62 -33.87 24.82
N THR A 2 23.65 -33.73 23.50
CA THR A 2 24.52 -32.73 22.84
C THR A 2 23.92 -31.35 23.02
N SER A 3 24.73 -30.38 23.45
CA SER A 3 24.32 -28.99 23.58
C SER A 3 24.24 -28.32 22.20
N ALA A 4 23.17 -28.60 21.46
CA ALA A 4 22.82 -27.79 20.30
C ALA A 4 22.75 -26.32 20.76
N PRO A 5 23.49 -25.39 20.12
CA PRO A 5 23.51 -24.01 20.56
C PRO A 5 22.09 -23.44 20.48
N ARG A 6 21.58 -22.88 21.58
CA ARG A 6 20.29 -22.18 21.58
C ARG A 6 20.34 -21.13 20.46
N PRO A 7 19.37 -21.11 19.53
CA PRO A 7 19.39 -20.16 18.43
C PRO A 7 19.44 -18.74 19.00
N ALA A 8 20.33 -17.92 18.47
CA ALA A 8 20.53 -16.56 18.98
C ALA A 8 19.20 -15.79 18.93
N PRO A 9 18.84 -15.03 19.99
CA PRO A 9 17.55 -14.36 20.06
C PRO A 9 17.38 -13.39 18.88
N PHE A 10 16.20 -13.42 18.25
CA PHE A 10 15.90 -12.61 17.07
C PHE A 10 15.83 -11.12 17.43
N ARG A 11 16.98 -10.45 17.41
CA ARG A 11 17.17 -9.07 17.86
C ARG A 11 17.55 -8.16 16.69
N MET A 12 16.80 -7.09 16.48
CA MET A 12 17.12 -6.09 15.46
C MET A 12 18.36 -5.28 15.88
N PRO A 13 19.39 -5.15 15.03
CA PRO A 13 20.50 -4.23 15.27
C PRO A 13 20.02 -2.78 15.28
N ASP A 14 20.47 -1.98 16.25
CA ASP A 14 20.00 -0.60 16.41
C ASP A 14 20.26 0.30 15.19
N ARG A 15 21.30 0.02 14.40
CA ARG A 15 21.56 0.71 13.12
C ARG A 15 20.48 0.44 12.06
N LEU A 16 19.88 -0.75 12.04
CA LEU A 16 18.78 -1.07 11.12
C LEU A 16 17.46 -0.47 11.62
N PHE A 17 17.21 -0.49 12.93
CA PHE A 17 16.07 0.22 13.52
C PHE A 17 16.16 1.73 13.23
N ALA A 18 17.34 2.35 13.36
CA ALA A 18 17.55 3.76 13.05
C ALA A 18 17.32 4.11 11.57
N GLN A 19 17.60 3.19 10.64
CA GLN A 19 17.34 3.36 9.21
C GLN A 19 15.84 3.28 8.86
N LEU A 20 15.05 2.46 9.57
CA LEU A 20 13.59 2.49 9.45
C LEU A 20 13.03 3.75 10.13
N ALA A 21 13.56 4.12 11.31
CA ALA A 21 13.13 5.30 12.05
C ALA A 21 13.31 6.62 11.31
N SER A 22 14.23 6.74 10.35
CA SER A 22 14.31 7.93 9.49
C SER A 22 13.24 7.99 8.38
N GLY A 23 12.44 6.92 8.20
CA GLY A 23 11.54 6.70 7.07
C GLY A 23 12.18 5.91 5.92
N GLY A 24 13.42 5.46 6.09
CA GLY A 24 14.20 4.74 5.08
C GLY A 24 14.06 3.22 5.15
N GLY A 25 15.17 2.52 4.96
CA GLY A 25 15.27 1.06 4.95
C GLY A 25 16.28 0.60 3.92
N SER A 26 17.46 0.18 4.37
CA SER A 26 18.44 -0.46 3.48
C SER A 26 17.98 -1.87 3.06
N PRO A 27 18.57 -2.47 2.01
CA PRO A 27 18.32 -3.86 1.67
C PRO A 27 18.54 -4.83 2.85
N GLU A 28 19.46 -4.53 3.76
CA GLU A 28 19.68 -5.31 4.98
C GLU A 28 18.55 -5.12 6.02
N ALA A 29 18.04 -3.89 6.18
CA ALA A 29 16.90 -3.62 7.05
C ALA A 29 15.61 -4.30 6.52
N VAL A 30 15.38 -4.24 5.21
CA VAL A 30 14.28 -4.96 4.55
C VAL A 30 14.45 -6.47 4.73
N ALA A 31 15.64 -7.02 4.46
CA ALA A 31 15.91 -8.44 4.68
C ALA A 31 15.79 -8.88 6.15
N PHE A 32 15.97 -7.96 7.12
CA PHE A 32 15.66 -8.24 8.53
C PHE A 32 14.15 -8.39 8.75
N LEU A 33 13.33 -7.49 8.19
CA LEU A 33 11.87 -7.57 8.22
C LEU A 33 11.37 -8.86 7.52
N GLU A 34 11.92 -9.20 6.36
CA GLU A 34 11.59 -10.44 5.63
C GLU A 34 11.85 -11.71 6.47
N ARG A 35 12.91 -11.73 7.30
CA ARG A 35 13.16 -12.82 8.26
C ARG A 35 12.18 -12.81 9.44
N GLY A 36 11.77 -11.63 9.89
CA GLY A 36 10.71 -11.47 10.90
C GLY A 36 9.39 -12.06 10.44
N GLU A 37 8.98 -11.70 9.21
CA GLU A 37 7.78 -12.26 8.57
C GLU A 37 7.87 -13.76 8.34
N ARG A 38 9.05 -14.29 7.98
CA ARG A 38 9.26 -15.75 7.88
C ARG A 38 9.02 -16.43 9.23
N ALA A 39 9.56 -15.87 10.32
CA ALA A 39 9.37 -16.42 11.67
C ALA A 39 7.90 -16.33 12.12
N ARG A 40 7.25 -15.18 11.90
CA ARG A 40 5.81 -14.97 12.16
C ARG A 40 4.95 -15.97 11.41
N ARG A 41 5.14 -16.11 10.09
CA ARG A 41 4.41 -17.07 9.24
C ARG A 41 4.56 -18.52 9.73
N LEU A 42 5.75 -18.94 10.17
CA LEU A 42 5.94 -20.30 10.74
C LEU A 42 5.21 -20.50 12.08
N LEU A 43 5.17 -19.48 12.95
CA LEU A 43 4.45 -19.55 14.23
C LEU A 43 2.92 -19.55 14.03
N LEU A 44 2.41 -18.72 13.11
CA LEU A 44 1.00 -18.69 12.76
C LEU A 44 0.56 -19.98 12.05
N LEU A 45 1.37 -20.47 11.10
CA LEU A 45 1.12 -21.74 10.41
C LEU A 45 1.15 -22.93 11.38
N ARG A 46 2.07 -22.96 12.35
CA ARG A 46 2.05 -23.98 13.42
C ARG A 46 0.75 -23.92 14.22
N THR A 47 0.39 -22.74 14.73
CA THR A 47 -0.87 -22.53 15.48
C THR A 47 -2.09 -22.98 14.67
N LEU A 48 -2.09 -22.77 13.35
CA LEU A 48 -3.14 -23.23 12.46
C LEU A 48 -3.12 -24.75 12.25
N LEU A 49 -1.95 -25.36 12.00
CA LEU A 49 -1.81 -26.82 11.87
C LEU A 49 -2.27 -27.56 13.13
N ASP A 50 -1.90 -27.05 14.31
CA ASP A 50 -2.31 -27.59 15.61
C ASP A 50 -3.85 -27.51 15.82
N ARG A 51 -4.56 -26.61 15.11
CA ARG A 51 -6.04 -26.49 15.11
C ARG A 51 -6.73 -27.26 13.97
N LEU A 52 -5.99 -27.67 12.94
CA LEU A 52 -6.51 -28.40 11.78
C LEU A 52 -6.23 -29.91 11.82
N ALA A 53 -5.42 -30.38 12.78
CA ALA A 53 -4.95 -31.76 12.87
C ALA A 53 -6.08 -32.81 12.78
N ASP A 54 -7.16 -32.61 13.54
CA ASP A 54 -8.29 -33.53 13.65
C ASP A 54 -9.48 -33.16 12.75
N LEU A 55 -9.33 -32.19 11.84
CA LEU A 55 -10.42 -31.70 10.99
C LEU A 55 -10.88 -32.79 9.98
N PRO A 56 -12.13 -33.28 10.03
CA PRO A 56 -12.63 -34.24 9.06
C PRO A 56 -12.61 -33.64 7.64
N THR A 57 -11.92 -34.31 6.72
CA THR A 57 -11.66 -33.78 5.38
C THR A 57 -11.66 -34.90 4.32
N PRO A 58 -12.21 -34.65 3.12
CA PRO A 58 -12.07 -35.56 1.96
C PRO A 58 -10.69 -35.44 1.27
N LEU A 59 -9.82 -34.57 1.75
CA LEU A 59 -8.51 -34.26 1.17
C LEU A 59 -7.40 -35.12 1.77
N THR A 60 -6.15 -34.94 1.32
CA THR A 60 -5.01 -35.56 2.02
C THR A 60 -4.91 -35.02 3.46
N PRO A 61 -4.69 -35.89 4.48
CA PRO A 61 -4.58 -35.45 5.87
C PRO A 61 -3.50 -34.39 6.08
N VAL A 62 -3.77 -33.46 6.99
CA VAL A 62 -2.92 -32.30 7.32
C VAL A 62 -1.47 -32.70 7.60
N ALA A 63 -1.26 -33.79 8.35
CA ALA A 63 0.08 -34.31 8.66
C ALA A 63 0.86 -34.77 7.41
N GLN A 64 0.19 -35.37 6.42
CA GLN A 64 0.81 -35.86 5.18
C GLN A 64 1.07 -34.72 4.18
N ALA A 65 0.17 -33.75 4.09
CA ALA A 65 0.39 -32.52 3.32
C ALA A 65 1.57 -31.71 3.91
N TRP A 66 1.65 -31.59 5.25
CA TRP A 66 2.76 -30.93 5.92
C TRP A 66 4.09 -31.71 5.82
N ALA A 67 4.07 -33.04 5.86
CA ALA A 67 5.25 -33.86 5.56
C ALA A 67 5.78 -33.56 4.15
N THR A 68 4.89 -33.59 3.15
CA THR A 68 5.20 -33.25 1.75
C THR A 68 5.83 -31.86 1.60
N PHE A 69 5.28 -30.85 2.30
CA PHE A 69 5.81 -29.49 2.28
C PHE A 69 7.22 -29.38 2.91
N LYS A 70 7.50 -30.12 3.99
CA LYS A 70 8.83 -30.15 4.62
C LYS A 70 9.88 -30.81 3.73
N GLU A 71 9.57 -31.95 3.11
CA GLU A 71 10.49 -32.63 2.17
C GLU A 71 10.84 -31.72 0.98
N ALA A 72 9.85 -30.99 0.46
CA ALA A 72 10.08 -29.99 -0.58
C ALA A 72 10.94 -28.81 -0.08
N ALA A 73 10.79 -28.39 1.18
CA ALA A 73 11.62 -27.34 1.80
C ALA A 73 13.07 -27.81 2.05
N GLU A 74 13.28 -29.08 2.40
CA GLU A 74 14.61 -29.70 2.50
C GLU A 74 15.28 -29.82 1.12
N ARG A 75 14.49 -30.09 0.07
CA ARG A 75 14.97 -30.26 -1.31
C ARG A 75 15.22 -28.94 -2.05
N ALA A 76 14.40 -27.91 -1.82
CA ALA A 76 14.44 -26.63 -2.53
C ALA A 76 14.11 -25.44 -1.58
N PRO A 77 14.92 -25.19 -0.54
CA PRO A 77 14.58 -24.29 0.56
C PRO A 77 14.23 -22.87 0.11
N GLU A 78 14.98 -22.27 -0.82
CA GLU A 78 14.68 -20.91 -1.30
C GLU A 78 13.33 -20.80 -2.01
N ALA A 79 12.90 -21.84 -2.72
CA ALA A 79 11.65 -21.81 -3.47
C ALA A 79 10.44 -21.99 -2.54
N VAL A 80 10.56 -22.87 -1.54
CA VAL A 80 9.53 -23.03 -0.51
C VAL A 80 9.50 -21.84 0.46
N ASP A 81 10.63 -21.19 0.73
CA ASP A 81 10.67 -19.91 1.45
C ASP A 81 9.99 -18.78 0.67
N ARG A 82 10.13 -18.73 -0.66
CA ARG A 82 9.36 -17.80 -1.50
C ARG A 82 7.86 -18.07 -1.44
N LEU A 83 7.44 -19.34 -1.44
CA LEU A 83 6.04 -19.75 -1.33
C LEU A 83 5.45 -19.46 0.07
N LEU A 84 6.22 -19.68 1.12
CA LEU A 84 5.84 -19.34 2.51
C LEU A 84 5.72 -17.82 2.69
N LEU A 85 6.66 -17.05 2.13
CA LEU A 85 6.65 -15.59 2.10
C LEU A 85 5.74 -14.99 1.01
N ALA A 86 4.98 -15.81 0.27
CA ALA A 86 4.02 -15.29 -0.69
C ALA A 86 2.92 -14.51 0.07
N PRO A 87 2.47 -13.35 -0.44
CA PRO A 87 1.45 -12.55 0.22
C PRO A 87 0.16 -13.34 0.47
N THR A 88 -0.31 -14.05 -0.56
CA THR A 88 -1.54 -14.85 -0.52
C THR A 88 -1.43 -16.12 0.34
N THR A 89 -0.22 -16.54 0.73
CA THR A 89 -0.01 -17.55 1.79
C THR A 89 -0.22 -16.93 3.17
N GLY A 90 0.24 -15.70 3.38
CA GLY A 90 0.06 -14.98 4.64
C GLY A 90 -1.40 -14.58 4.88
N GLY A 91 -2.06 -13.99 3.87
CA GLY A 91 -3.50 -13.70 3.91
C GLY A 91 -4.36 -14.94 4.14
N TRP A 92 -4.01 -16.09 3.56
CA TRP A 92 -4.69 -17.37 3.86
C TRP A 92 -4.53 -17.80 5.32
N ILE A 93 -3.32 -17.74 5.89
CA ILE A 93 -3.09 -18.11 7.30
C ILE A 93 -3.91 -17.18 8.21
N ALA A 94 -3.94 -15.87 7.92
CA ALA A 94 -4.71 -14.90 8.68
C ALA A 94 -6.23 -15.15 8.60
N HIS A 95 -6.77 -15.30 7.38
CA HIS A 95 -8.18 -15.62 7.17
C HIS A 95 -8.58 -16.94 7.86
N MET A 96 -7.79 -18.01 7.70
CA MET A 96 -8.04 -19.29 8.38
C MET A 96 -8.00 -19.16 9.90
N LEU A 97 -7.10 -18.33 10.46
CA LEU A 97 -7.10 -18.05 11.89
C LEU A 97 -8.36 -17.27 12.33
N ARG A 98 -8.94 -16.40 11.48
CA ARG A 98 -10.28 -15.81 11.74
C ARG A 98 -11.38 -16.88 11.67
N ARG A 99 -11.40 -17.73 10.63
CA ARG A 99 -12.36 -18.83 10.47
C ARG A 99 -12.42 -19.75 11.70
N VAL A 100 -11.26 -20.23 12.20
CA VAL A 100 -11.22 -21.16 13.36
C VAL A 100 -11.43 -20.50 14.72
N HIS A 101 -11.54 -19.17 14.77
CA HIS A 101 -11.98 -18.42 15.97
C HIS A 101 -13.39 -17.81 15.79
N GLY A 102 -14.11 -18.15 14.72
CA GLY A 102 -15.49 -17.71 14.48
C GLY A 102 -15.64 -16.24 14.05
N THR A 103 -14.55 -15.52 13.76
CA THR A 103 -14.57 -14.09 13.38
C THR A 103 -14.58 -13.86 11.86
N ALA A 104 -14.64 -14.94 11.06
CA ALA A 104 -14.89 -14.89 9.62
C ALA A 104 -15.77 -16.06 9.18
N THR A 105 -16.60 -15.82 8.16
CA THR A 105 -17.46 -16.82 7.49
C THR A 105 -16.83 -17.25 6.16
N GLY A 106 -17.46 -18.22 5.47
CA GLY A 106 -16.98 -18.73 4.19
C GLY A 106 -17.48 -20.15 3.90
N PRO A 107 -17.00 -20.80 2.83
CA PRO A 107 -17.31 -22.19 2.49
C PRO A 107 -16.92 -23.20 3.61
N PRO A 108 -17.29 -24.50 3.48
CA PRO A 108 -16.93 -25.54 4.43
C PRO A 108 -15.44 -25.53 4.78
N LEU A 109 -15.12 -25.60 6.08
CA LEU A 109 -13.78 -25.35 6.60
C LEU A 109 -12.68 -26.26 5.99
N TRP A 110 -13.04 -27.49 5.61
CA TRP A 110 -12.12 -28.43 4.96
C TRP A 110 -11.60 -27.92 3.60
N ALA A 111 -12.37 -27.10 2.87
CA ALA A 111 -11.99 -26.61 1.55
C ALA A 111 -10.89 -25.54 1.65
N GLU A 112 -11.04 -24.57 2.55
CA GLU A 112 -10.04 -23.53 2.78
C GLU A 112 -8.82 -24.05 3.56
N ALA A 113 -9.02 -24.91 4.57
CA ALA A 113 -7.93 -25.66 5.19
C ALA A 113 -7.17 -26.50 4.14
N GLY A 114 -7.89 -26.98 3.12
CA GLY A 114 -7.37 -27.69 1.97
C GLY A 114 -6.31 -26.94 1.18
N ARG A 115 -6.20 -25.61 1.29
CA ARG A 115 -5.11 -24.83 0.68
C ARG A 115 -3.72 -25.23 1.20
N LEU A 116 -3.61 -25.91 2.35
CA LEU A 116 -2.37 -26.59 2.76
C LEU A 116 -1.93 -27.67 1.75
N ASN A 117 -2.86 -28.46 1.21
CA ASN A 117 -2.57 -29.44 0.16
C ASN A 117 -2.10 -28.75 -1.12
N VAL A 118 -2.67 -27.57 -1.43
CA VAL A 118 -2.27 -26.75 -2.57
C VAL A 118 -0.86 -26.16 -2.37
N LEU A 119 -0.53 -25.67 -1.18
CA LEU A 119 0.84 -25.26 -0.85
C LEU A 119 1.82 -26.42 -0.93
N ALA A 120 1.44 -27.62 -0.49
CA ALA A 120 2.28 -28.82 -0.58
C ALA A 120 2.50 -29.29 -2.04
N ILE A 121 1.48 -29.21 -2.92
CA ILE A 121 1.63 -29.55 -4.34
C ILE A 121 2.45 -28.49 -5.09
N THR A 122 2.27 -27.20 -4.78
CA THR A 122 3.09 -26.10 -5.32
C THR A 122 4.54 -26.19 -4.86
N ALA A 123 4.80 -26.51 -3.59
CA ALA A 123 6.14 -26.79 -3.09
C ALA A 123 6.79 -27.99 -3.81
N SER A 124 6.01 -29.05 -4.05
CA SER A 124 6.48 -30.24 -4.78
C SER A 124 6.84 -29.94 -6.25
N LEU A 125 6.09 -29.05 -6.92
CA LEU A 125 6.44 -28.56 -8.26
C LEU A 125 7.77 -27.79 -8.26
N HIS A 126 7.97 -26.88 -7.30
CA HIS A 126 9.23 -26.14 -7.16
C HIS A 126 10.43 -27.03 -6.79
N ALA A 127 10.20 -28.08 -6.01
CA ALA A 127 11.24 -29.04 -5.61
C ALA A 127 11.51 -30.15 -6.64
N GLY A 128 10.67 -30.27 -7.68
CA GLY A 128 10.73 -31.32 -8.70
C GLY A 128 10.40 -32.72 -8.17
N THR A 129 9.78 -32.85 -7.00
CA THR A 129 9.55 -34.12 -6.30
C THR A 129 8.30 -34.85 -6.80
N GLU A 130 8.37 -36.18 -6.91
CA GLU A 130 7.21 -37.01 -7.26
C GLU A 130 6.27 -37.18 -6.04
N ARG A 131 5.09 -36.55 -6.10
CA ARG A 131 4.08 -36.53 -5.04
C ARG A 131 2.67 -36.61 -5.63
N THR A 132 1.69 -37.01 -4.83
CA THR A 132 0.28 -37.03 -5.23
C THR A 132 -0.60 -36.77 -4.03
N LEU A 133 -1.48 -35.77 -4.14
CA LEU A 133 -2.34 -35.27 -3.06
C LEU A 133 -3.78 -35.15 -3.57
N THR A 134 -4.75 -35.34 -2.68
CA THR A 134 -6.13 -34.88 -2.91
C THR A 134 -6.21 -33.42 -2.50
N VAL A 135 -6.60 -32.56 -3.43
CA VAL A 135 -6.64 -31.09 -3.32
C VAL A 135 -8.09 -30.58 -3.46
N PRO A 136 -8.44 -29.44 -2.84
CA PRO A 136 -9.73 -28.81 -3.07
C PRO A 136 -9.79 -28.16 -4.45
N LEU A 137 -10.99 -28.06 -5.00
CA LEU A 137 -11.34 -27.11 -6.05
C LEU A 137 -12.26 -26.02 -5.50
N THR A 138 -12.29 -24.88 -6.19
CA THR A 138 -13.30 -23.82 -5.99
C THR A 138 -13.81 -23.41 -7.36
N ASP A 139 -15.08 -23.71 -7.67
CA ASP A 139 -15.71 -23.42 -8.98
C ASP A 139 -14.92 -24.02 -10.17
N GLY A 140 -14.49 -25.28 -10.02
CA GLY A 140 -13.61 -25.98 -10.96
C GLY A 140 -12.18 -25.43 -11.03
N GLY A 141 -11.78 -24.52 -10.12
CA GLY A 141 -10.46 -23.89 -10.08
C GLY A 141 -9.51 -24.51 -9.05
N LEU A 142 -8.25 -24.74 -9.47
CA LEU A 142 -7.11 -25.04 -8.59
C LEU A 142 -6.08 -23.91 -8.68
N HIS A 143 -6.03 -23.07 -7.65
CA HIS A 143 -5.23 -21.85 -7.61
C HIS A 143 -3.86 -22.12 -6.95
N LEU A 144 -2.80 -22.19 -7.75
CA LEU A 144 -1.43 -22.47 -7.29
C LEU A 144 -0.72 -21.13 -6.96
N PRO A 145 -0.46 -20.82 -5.68
CA PRO A 145 0.06 -19.51 -5.28
C PRO A 145 1.39 -19.19 -5.97
N GLY A 146 1.47 -18.01 -6.59
CA GLY A 146 2.67 -17.57 -7.33
C GLY A 146 2.88 -18.23 -8.71
N LEU A 147 2.05 -19.18 -9.14
CA LEU A 147 2.19 -19.87 -10.43
C LEU A 147 1.03 -19.60 -11.40
N GLY A 148 -0.22 -19.64 -10.94
CA GLY A 148 -1.40 -19.48 -11.79
C GLY A 148 -2.60 -20.31 -11.34
N THR A 149 -3.57 -20.50 -12.22
CA THR A 149 -4.79 -21.26 -11.96
C THR A 149 -5.01 -22.34 -13.01
N LEU A 150 -5.24 -23.57 -12.58
CA LEU A 150 -5.83 -24.59 -13.43
C LEU A 150 -7.37 -24.47 -13.38
N ARG A 151 -8.06 -24.54 -14.51
CA ARG A 151 -9.51 -24.69 -14.61
C ARG A 151 -9.84 -26.07 -15.16
N VAL A 152 -10.81 -26.72 -14.54
CA VAL A 152 -11.33 -28.04 -14.92
C VAL A 152 -12.64 -27.83 -15.68
N PRO A 153 -12.77 -28.30 -16.94
CA PRO A 153 -14.03 -28.28 -17.66
C PRO A 153 -15.13 -29.07 -16.93
N ASP A 154 -16.37 -28.60 -17.08
CA ASP A 154 -17.61 -29.25 -16.64
C ASP A 154 -17.79 -29.52 -15.12
N GLU A 155 -16.93 -28.97 -14.26
CA GLU A 155 -17.15 -29.01 -12.81
C GLU A 155 -18.33 -28.11 -12.38
N SER A 156 -19.15 -28.60 -11.45
CA SER A 156 -20.21 -27.81 -10.83
C SER A 156 -19.64 -26.67 -9.97
N PRO A 157 -20.34 -25.52 -9.85
CA PRO A 157 -20.00 -24.47 -8.90
C PRO A 157 -19.97 -24.97 -7.45
N GLY A 158 -19.13 -24.34 -6.63
CA GLY A 158 -18.89 -24.69 -5.23
C GLY A 158 -17.58 -25.45 -4.96
N PRO A 159 -17.43 -26.01 -3.74
CA PRO A 159 -16.24 -26.75 -3.33
C PRO A 159 -16.33 -28.23 -3.73
N SER A 160 -15.43 -28.68 -4.61
CA SER A 160 -15.26 -30.10 -4.95
C SER A 160 -13.83 -30.59 -4.65
N VAL A 161 -13.50 -31.83 -5.00
CA VAL A 161 -12.21 -32.46 -4.70
C VAL A 161 -11.63 -33.16 -5.92
N ALA A 162 -10.31 -33.14 -6.04
CA ALA A 162 -9.61 -33.78 -7.15
C ALA A 162 -8.22 -34.26 -6.73
N ARG A 163 -7.60 -35.11 -7.56
CA ARG A 163 -6.28 -35.69 -7.30
C ARG A 163 -5.24 -35.02 -8.19
N ALA A 164 -4.30 -34.32 -7.57
CA ALA A 164 -3.18 -33.64 -8.22
C ALA A 164 -1.87 -34.41 -7.97
N ALA A 165 -1.09 -34.62 -9.03
CA ALA A 165 0.17 -35.35 -9.00
C ALA A 165 1.29 -34.52 -9.65
N THR A 166 2.46 -34.46 -9.01
CA THR A 166 3.64 -33.78 -9.53
C THR A 166 4.67 -34.76 -10.05
N ARG A 167 5.28 -34.46 -11.19
CA ARG A 167 6.39 -35.26 -11.74
C ARG A 167 7.32 -34.39 -12.56
N ALA A 168 8.60 -34.30 -12.18
CA ALA A 168 9.64 -33.56 -12.92
C ALA A 168 9.26 -32.10 -13.30
N GLY A 169 8.52 -31.40 -12.42
CA GLY A 169 8.02 -30.03 -12.65
C GLY A 169 6.70 -29.96 -13.43
N GLU A 170 6.15 -31.09 -13.87
CA GLU A 170 4.83 -31.22 -14.47
C GLU A 170 3.76 -31.48 -13.42
N LEU A 171 2.55 -30.98 -13.67
CA LEU A 171 1.36 -31.19 -12.86
C LEU A 171 0.32 -31.95 -13.69
N THR A 172 0.03 -33.18 -13.27
CA THR A 172 -1.10 -33.97 -13.78
C THR A 172 -2.25 -33.90 -12.78
N PHE A 173 -3.43 -33.63 -13.29
CA PHE A 173 -4.66 -33.44 -12.53
C PHE A 173 -5.71 -34.43 -13.01
N SER A 174 -6.38 -35.11 -12.07
CA SER A 174 -7.57 -35.91 -12.37
C SER A 174 -8.73 -35.47 -11.48
N GLY A 175 -9.83 -35.06 -12.13
CA GLY A 175 -11.08 -34.72 -11.46
C GLY A 175 -11.77 -35.93 -10.80
N PRO A 176 -12.92 -35.69 -10.15
CA PRO A 176 -13.81 -36.76 -9.72
C PRO A 176 -14.27 -37.61 -10.92
N PRO A 177 -14.67 -38.88 -10.70
CA PRO A 177 -15.32 -39.66 -11.74
C PRO A 177 -16.68 -39.06 -12.10
N ARG A 178 -16.93 -38.88 -13.39
CA ARG A 178 -18.24 -38.50 -13.96
C ARG A 178 -19.19 -39.71 -13.88
N GLN A 179 -20.49 -39.50 -14.14
CA GLN A 179 -21.51 -40.57 -14.01
C GLN A 179 -21.28 -41.77 -14.95
N ASP A 180 -20.54 -41.58 -16.05
CA ASP A 180 -20.11 -42.61 -16.99
C ASP A 180 -18.81 -43.34 -16.58
N GLY A 181 -18.24 -42.99 -15.42
CA GLY A 181 -16.97 -43.52 -14.92
C GLY A 181 -15.71 -42.86 -15.49
N THR A 182 -15.83 -41.95 -16.47
CA THR A 182 -14.69 -41.20 -17.02
C THR A 182 -14.16 -40.19 -16.00
N ARG A 183 -12.94 -39.69 -16.21
CA ARG A 183 -12.34 -38.61 -15.40
C ARG A 183 -11.76 -37.55 -16.30
N THR A 184 -12.04 -36.28 -15.98
CA THR A 184 -11.36 -35.14 -16.61
C THR A 184 -9.88 -35.16 -16.21
N LEU A 185 -9.01 -35.54 -17.14
CA LEU A 185 -7.56 -35.55 -16.98
C LEU A 185 -6.96 -34.32 -17.66
N VAL A 186 -6.19 -33.52 -16.91
CA VAL A 186 -5.52 -32.33 -17.43
C VAL A 186 -4.06 -32.37 -17.00
N THR A 187 -3.13 -32.12 -17.93
CA THR A 187 -1.70 -32.04 -17.61
C THR A 187 -1.15 -30.70 -18.08
N CYS A 188 -0.38 -30.03 -17.24
CA CYS A 188 0.30 -28.78 -17.55
C CYS A 188 1.69 -28.74 -16.92
N ARG A 189 2.57 -27.85 -17.37
CA ARG A 189 3.90 -27.64 -16.80
C ARG A 189 4.05 -26.18 -16.34
N PRO A 190 3.63 -25.84 -15.11
CA PRO A 190 3.71 -24.47 -14.58
C PRO A 190 5.15 -23.94 -14.57
N THR A 191 5.33 -22.66 -14.89
CA THR A 191 6.66 -22.03 -14.90
C THR A 191 7.13 -21.74 -13.47
N THR A 192 7.81 -22.71 -12.86
CA THR A 192 8.28 -22.66 -11.45
C THR A 192 9.49 -21.75 -11.19
N THR A 193 10.06 -21.17 -12.25
CA THR A 193 11.17 -20.20 -12.18
C THR A 193 10.62 -18.80 -12.50
N PRO A 194 10.94 -17.74 -11.73
CA PRO A 194 10.54 -16.38 -12.07
C PRO A 194 10.98 -15.99 -13.48
N ALA A 195 10.11 -15.26 -14.20
CA ALA A 195 10.42 -14.78 -15.54
C ALA A 195 11.67 -13.89 -15.50
N ARG A 196 12.81 -14.42 -15.97
CA ARG A 196 13.96 -13.58 -16.34
C ARG A 196 13.52 -12.70 -17.50
N SER A 197 14.05 -11.47 -17.58
CA SER A 197 13.84 -10.60 -18.74
C SER A 197 14.52 -11.22 -19.97
N LEU A 198 13.78 -12.08 -20.66
CA LEU A 198 14.09 -12.53 -22.00
C LEU A 198 13.76 -11.38 -22.95
N ARG A 199 14.67 -11.09 -23.88
CA ARG A 199 14.31 -10.26 -25.03
C ARG A 199 13.25 -11.00 -25.84
N PRO A 200 12.34 -10.30 -26.54
CA PRO A 200 11.40 -10.93 -27.45
C PRO A 200 12.14 -11.46 -28.69
N ASP A 201 12.75 -12.63 -28.58
CA ASP A 201 13.14 -13.43 -29.73
C ASP A 201 11.87 -13.87 -30.45
N GLY A 202 11.54 -13.15 -31.53
CA GLY A 202 10.42 -13.49 -32.40
C GLY A 202 10.59 -14.91 -32.98
N PRO A 203 9.48 -15.62 -33.28
CA PRO A 203 9.53 -17.03 -33.65
C PRO A 203 10.33 -17.23 -34.95
N ARG A 204 11.53 -17.80 -34.82
CA ARG A 204 12.27 -18.34 -35.96
C ARG A 204 11.54 -19.60 -36.42
N ALA A 205 10.90 -19.54 -37.58
CA ALA A 205 10.32 -20.71 -38.21
C ALA A 205 11.43 -21.70 -38.61
N GLU A 206 11.46 -22.87 -37.98
CA GLU A 206 12.32 -23.98 -38.43
C GLU A 206 11.74 -24.57 -39.72
N GLY A 207 12.26 -24.12 -40.86
CA GLY A 207 11.98 -24.75 -42.15
C GLY A 207 12.58 -26.18 -42.20
N PRO A 208 11.92 -27.14 -42.87
CA PRO A 208 12.40 -28.51 -42.93
C PRO A 208 13.72 -28.62 -43.69
N ARG A 209 14.58 -29.55 -43.27
CA ARG A 209 15.90 -29.78 -43.87
C ARG A 209 15.75 -30.39 -45.27
N GLY A 210 16.33 -29.74 -46.28
CA GLY A 210 16.55 -30.28 -47.63
C GLY A 210 18.04 -30.52 -47.88
N GLU A 211 18.36 -31.56 -48.65
CA GLU A 211 19.75 -31.97 -48.93
C GLU A 211 20.42 -31.20 -50.11
N PRO A 212 21.76 -31.20 -50.20
CA PRO A 212 22.51 -30.14 -50.89
C PRO A 212 22.78 -30.38 -52.38
N ARG A 213 22.72 -29.32 -53.19
CA ARG A 213 23.24 -29.28 -54.58
C ARG A 213 23.69 -27.88 -55.02
N GLY A 214 24.75 -27.84 -55.83
CA GLY A 214 24.96 -26.80 -56.85
C GLY A 214 25.97 -25.70 -56.52
N GLU A 215 27.14 -25.76 -57.15
CA GLU A 215 28.01 -24.59 -57.36
C GLU A 215 27.47 -23.72 -58.51
N GLY A 216 27.64 -22.40 -58.44
CA GLY A 216 27.23 -21.46 -59.50
C GLY A 216 27.79 -20.04 -59.26
N PRO A 217 28.17 -19.29 -60.32
CA PRO A 217 29.07 -18.14 -60.17
C PRO A 217 28.38 -16.79 -59.87
N ARG A 218 29.20 -15.83 -59.40
CA ARG A 218 28.85 -14.40 -59.31
C ARG A 218 29.00 -13.69 -60.67
N PRO A 219 28.19 -12.66 -60.94
CA PRO A 219 28.51 -11.58 -61.88
C PRO A 219 28.69 -10.21 -61.17
N ASP A 220 29.26 -9.23 -61.87
CA ASP A 220 29.79 -7.97 -61.29
C ASP A 220 28.96 -6.69 -61.53
N GLY A 221 28.97 -5.79 -60.53
CA GLY A 221 28.85 -4.33 -60.69
C GLY A 221 27.49 -3.73 -61.07
N PRO A 222 27.42 -2.38 -61.27
CA PRO A 222 28.45 -1.35 -61.09
C PRO A 222 28.12 -0.35 -59.94
N ARG A 223 28.87 0.77 -59.85
CA ARG A 223 28.64 1.91 -58.93
C ARG A 223 27.81 3.03 -59.58
N GLY A 224 27.33 3.98 -58.77
CA GLY A 224 26.76 5.28 -59.19
C GLY A 224 27.04 6.36 -58.14
N ASP A 225 27.03 7.65 -58.54
CA ASP A 225 27.83 8.71 -57.88
C ASP A 225 27.06 9.85 -57.18
N GLY A 226 27.64 10.31 -56.05
CA GLY A 226 27.71 11.72 -55.62
C GLY A 226 26.44 12.44 -55.11
N PRO A 227 26.55 13.73 -54.73
CA PRO A 227 27.76 14.58 -54.59
C PRO A 227 27.98 15.17 -53.16
N ARG A 228 29.02 16.02 -53.00
CA ARG A 228 29.29 16.93 -51.86
C ARG A 228 29.46 18.39 -52.34
N PRO A 229 29.30 19.41 -51.47
CA PRO A 229 30.41 20.31 -51.05
C PRO A 229 30.50 20.42 -49.50
N ASP A 230 31.61 20.72 -48.80
CA ASP A 230 32.56 21.87 -48.79
C ASP A 230 31.98 23.17 -48.16
N GLY A 231 32.63 23.91 -47.24
CA GLY A 231 33.90 23.77 -46.49
C GLY A 231 33.74 24.21 -45.01
N LEU A 232 34.70 24.78 -44.25
CA LEU A 232 36.14 25.10 -44.45
C LEU A 232 36.88 25.16 -43.06
N ARG A 233 37.79 26.12 -42.76
CA ARG A 233 38.53 26.25 -41.46
C ARG A 233 38.99 27.70 -41.12
N ALA A 234 39.42 27.92 -39.87
CA ALA A 234 40.40 28.92 -39.42
C ALA A 234 41.22 28.39 -38.20
N ASP A 235 42.39 28.98 -37.89
CA ASP A 235 43.44 28.40 -37.02
C ASP A 235 43.61 29.06 -35.62
N GLY A 236 44.58 28.56 -34.82
CA GLY A 236 44.89 28.97 -33.43
C GLY A 236 45.79 30.23 -33.26
N PRO A 237 46.55 30.41 -32.14
CA PRO A 237 47.36 29.39 -31.44
C PRO A 237 47.31 29.43 -29.88
N ARG A 238 48.25 28.73 -29.20
CA ARG A 238 48.49 28.73 -27.73
C ARG A 238 49.60 29.73 -27.31
N PRO A 239 49.81 30.01 -26.00
CA PRO A 239 50.62 29.15 -25.10
C PRO A 239 49.98 28.94 -23.68
N ASP A 240 50.71 28.49 -22.65
CA ASP A 240 50.89 27.08 -22.22
C ASP A 240 51.26 27.04 -20.69
N GLY A 241 52.14 26.15 -20.17
CA GLY A 241 52.35 25.88 -18.71
C GLY A 241 53.54 26.59 -18.01
N PRO A 242 53.94 26.23 -16.74
CA PRO A 242 53.72 24.96 -16.02
C PRO A 242 53.27 25.05 -14.51
N ARG A 243 53.48 23.98 -13.71
CA ARG A 243 53.26 23.80 -12.24
C ARG A 243 54.65 23.68 -11.50
N PRO A 244 54.84 23.33 -10.19
CA PRO A 244 53.91 22.98 -9.07
C PRO A 244 54.33 23.49 -7.63
N GLU A 245 53.72 22.89 -6.57
CA GLU A 245 54.20 22.69 -5.17
C GLU A 245 54.19 23.80 -4.07
N GLY A 246 53.93 23.41 -2.81
CA GLY A 246 54.14 24.22 -1.57
C GLY A 246 53.14 24.05 -0.40
N LEU A 247 53.62 23.78 0.83
CA LEU A 247 52.93 23.82 2.15
C LEU A 247 53.99 24.06 3.28
N PRO A 248 53.68 24.55 4.52
CA PRO A 248 52.45 25.17 5.05
C PRO A 248 52.66 26.70 5.31
N PRO A 249 52.97 27.33 6.49
CA PRO A 249 52.96 26.96 7.92
C PRO A 249 51.88 27.72 8.76
N GLU A 250 52.24 28.55 9.77
CA GLU A 250 51.32 29.16 10.77
C GLU A 250 51.47 30.69 11.00
N ARG A 251 50.33 31.39 11.22
CA ARG A 251 50.10 32.58 12.11
C ARG A 251 50.90 33.88 11.82
N PRO A 252 50.64 35.04 12.49
CA PRO A 252 49.65 35.39 13.52
C PRO A 252 48.65 36.51 13.11
N ARG A 253 47.96 37.12 14.10
CA ARG A 253 46.99 38.24 13.95
C ARG A 253 47.65 39.62 14.07
N PRO A 254 46.94 40.70 13.65
CA PRO A 254 46.90 41.97 14.37
C PRO A 254 45.49 42.32 14.92
N HIS A 255 45.40 43.32 15.82
CA HIS A 255 44.15 43.85 16.39
C HIS A 255 43.54 44.96 15.51
N GLY A 256 42.22 45.06 15.36
CA GLY A 256 41.36 45.91 16.21
C GLY A 256 40.73 47.06 15.38
N PRO A 257 39.87 47.94 15.93
CA PRO A 257 39.31 48.01 17.28
C PRO A 257 37.79 47.67 17.33
N ARG A 258 37.17 47.80 18.52
CA ARG A 258 35.73 47.59 18.77
C ARG A 258 34.92 48.89 18.66
N ARG A 259 33.59 48.78 18.50
CA ARG A 259 32.60 49.78 18.95
C ARG A 259 31.60 49.12 19.92
N SER A 260 31.11 49.88 20.89
CA SER A 260 30.26 49.40 21.98
C SER A 260 28.76 49.64 21.72
N PRO A 261 27.85 48.81 22.28
CA PRO A 261 26.44 49.16 22.43
C PRO A 261 26.20 50.05 23.68
N PRO A 262 25.04 50.73 23.79
CA PRO A 262 24.69 51.55 24.95
C PRO A 262 24.03 50.76 26.11
N GLU A 263 24.08 51.33 27.31
CA GLU A 263 23.38 50.82 28.51
C GLU A 263 21.96 51.41 28.68
N PRO A 264 21.04 50.72 29.39
CA PRO A 264 19.80 51.29 29.92
C PRO A 264 19.98 51.89 31.34
N GLY A 265 19.28 52.98 31.64
CA GLY A 265 19.33 53.68 32.93
C GLY A 265 18.58 53.00 34.09
N VAL A 266 18.79 53.51 35.31
CA VAL A 266 18.41 52.88 36.59
C VAL A 266 17.52 53.81 37.45
N LEU A 267 16.61 53.21 38.25
CA LEU A 267 16.11 53.59 39.61
C LEU A 267 14.71 52.96 39.82
N GLY A 268 14.33 52.31 40.93
CA GLY A 268 14.96 51.89 42.21
C GLY A 268 13.88 51.19 43.09
N VAL A 269 13.83 51.14 44.43
CA VAL A 269 14.70 51.59 45.55
C VAL A 269 14.38 50.75 46.83
N ARG A 270 15.33 49.92 47.34
CA ARG A 270 15.33 49.25 48.69
C ARG A 270 14.23 48.17 48.93
N SER A 271 14.32 47.23 49.89
CA SER A 271 15.14 47.09 51.12
C SER A 271 15.69 45.66 51.37
N ARG A 272 16.68 45.52 52.25
CA ARG A 272 17.23 44.28 52.85
C ARG A 272 17.39 44.52 54.38
N PRO A 273 17.49 43.49 55.25
CA PRO A 273 18.82 42.90 55.52
C PRO A 273 18.81 41.37 55.75
N GLU A 274 19.98 40.85 56.13
CA GLU A 274 20.36 39.44 56.35
C GLU A 274 21.01 39.31 57.78
N PRO A 275 21.77 38.28 58.23
CA PRO A 275 22.52 37.21 57.54
C PRO A 275 22.45 35.77 58.13
N GLY A 276 23.16 34.80 57.53
CA GLY A 276 23.13 33.38 57.94
C GLY A 276 24.28 32.43 57.53
N ALA A 277 25.53 32.90 57.42
CA ALA A 277 26.78 32.10 57.30
C ALA A 277 27.06 31.26 56.02
N SER A 278 28.33 30.83 55.87
CA SER A 278 28.96 30.05 54.76
C SER A 278 30.36 29.57 55.26
N PRO A 279 31.33 29.05 54.45
CA PRO A 279 31.32 28.35 53.14
C PRO A 279 32.22 27.06 53.09
N ARG A 280 32.36 26.36 51.94
CA ARG A 280 33.62 26.14 51.15
C ARG A 280 33.69 24.85 50.26
N TRP A 281 34.28 25.06 49.06
CA TRP A 281 35.05 24.24 48.08
C TRP A 281 35.55 22.81 48.44
N GLY A 282 35.92 21.89 47.52
CA GLY A 282 36.03 21.89 46.04
C GLY A 282 36.67 20.56 45.49
N ALA A 283 36.78 20.35 44.16
CA ALA A 283 37.29 19.11 43.49
C ALA A 283 38.74 19.25 42.90
N PRO A 284 39.45 18.19 42.40
CA PRO A 284 39.22 17.51 41.08
C PRO A 284 39.67 15.99 40.95
N GLU A 285 39.82 15.48 39.72
CA GLU A 285 40.12 14.06 39.24
C GLU A 285 41.65 13.78 38.98
N PRO A 286 42.18 12.79 38.17
CA PRO A 286 41.66 11.54 37.51
C PRO A 286 42.59 10.26 37.43
N ASP A 287 42.03 9.07 37.06
CA ASP A 287 42.53 7.85 36.31
C ASP A 287 43.98 7.23 36.53
N PRO A 288 44.48 6.11 35.91
CA PRO A 288 43.89 5.04 35.06
C PRO A 288 44.32 3.55 35.32
N SER A 289 43.75 2.60 34.54
CA SER A 289 44.33 1.28 34.11
C SER A 289 44.37 0.08 35.10
N SER A 290 44.43 -1.22 34.73
CA SER A 290 44.07 -1.97 33.49
C SER A 290 44.11 -3.52 33.67
N ARG A 291 43.70 -4.26 32.61
CA ARG A 291 43.94 -5.71 32.28
C ARG A 291 42.98 -6.79 32.84
N ARG A 292 43.04 -7.95 32.16
CA ARG A 292 42.29 -9.21 32.36
C ARG A 292 43.23 -10.26 32.97
N ASP A 293 42.68 -11.40 33.44
CA ASP A 293 43.16 -12.75 33.06
C ASP A 293 42.14 -13.85 33.45
N THR A 294 42.25 -15.00 32.77
CA THR A 294 41.56 -16.31 32.93
C THR A 294 42.47 -17.39 32.28
N PRO A 295 42.37 -18.73 32.51
CA PRO A 295 41.19 -19.54 32.84
C PRO A 295 41.48 -20.77 33.80
N GLU A 296 40.93 -21.96 33.49
CA GLU A 296 41.18 -23.31 34.06
C GLU A 296 40.53 -23.66 35.44
N ALA A 297 40.11 -24.90 35.74
CA ALA A 297 39.77 -26.08 34.91
C ALA A 297 38.88 -27.11 35.68
N ASP A 298 38.34 -28.09 34.94
CA ASP A 298 37.72 -29.40 35.31
C ASP A 298 37.28 -29.75 36.75
N ALA A 299 36.04 -30.25 36.88
CA ALA A 299 35.75 -31.64 37.24
C ALA A 299 34.25 -32.01 37.10
N SER A 300 33.94 -33.30 36.97
CA SER A 300 32.57 -33.86 37.08
C SER A 300 32.64 -35.30 37.60
N PRO A 301 31.65 -35.73 38.40
CA PRO A 301 31.06 -37.04 38.14
C PRO A 301 29.53 -37.14 38.36
N ARG A 302 28.92 -37.98 37.51
CA ARG A 302 27.89 -39.03 37.76
C ARG A 302 26.84 -38.74 38.87
N ARG A 303 25.55 -38.60 38.53
CA ARG A 303 24.55 -39.66 38.20
C ARG A 303 24.29 -40.65 39.34
N ASP A 304 23.04 -40.68 39.80
CA ASP A 304 22.27 -41.88 40.16
C ASP A 304 20.75 -41.64 39.99
N THR A 305 19.98 -42.71 39.83
CA THR A 305 18.50 -42.79 39.70
C THR A 305 18.05 -44.19 40.08
N PRO A 306 16.93 -44.38 40.81
CA PRO A 306 15.72 -44.89 40.13
C PRO A 306 14.37 -44.45 40.76
N GLU A 307 13.26 -44.74 40.05
CA GLU A 307 11.95 -45.31 40.48
C GLU A 307 11.23 -44.87 41.80
N ALA A 308 9.90 -44.94 41.95
CA ALA A 308 8.75 -45.04 41.01
C ALA A 308 7.40 -44.83 41.75
N ASP A 309 6.33 -44.70 40.95
CA ASP A 309 4.94 -45.11 41.24
C ASP A 309 3.97 -44.28 42.14
N ALA A 310 2.68 -44.66 42.05
CA ALA A 310 1.49 -44.27 42.82
C ALA A 310 0.76 -42.93 42.51
N SER A 311 -0.46 -43.06 41.96
CA SER A 311 -1.51 -42.02 41.89
C SER A 311 -2.41 -42.02 43.12
N PRO A 312 -3.24 -40.98 43.30
CA PRO A 312 -4.65 -41.27 43.65
C PRO A 312 -5.68 -40.48 42.82
N ARG A 313 -6.90 -41.04 42.78
CA ARG A 313 -8.17 -40.33 42.49
C ARG A 313 -8.76 -39.86 43.85
N ARG A 314 -9.84 -39.08 43.99
CA ARG A 314 -11.00 -38.79 43.12
C ARG A 314 -11.80 -37.59 43.69
N ASP A 315 -12.97 -37.34 43.08
CA ASP A 315 -14.19 -36.74 43.61
C ASP A 315 -14.38 -35.21 43.47
N ALA A 316 -15.67 -34.84 43.41
CA ALA A 316 -16.22 -33.52 43.07
C ALA A 316 -17.57 -33.31 43.78
N PRO A 317 -18.05 -32.06 43.89
CA PRO A 317 -19.47 -31.78 44.17
C PRO A 317 -20.15 -30.92 43.08
N ASP A 318 -21.47 -30.96 43.05
CA ASP A 318 -22.36 -30.27 42.09
C ASP A 318 -22.75 -28.83 42.52
N ALA A 319 -23.70 -28.24 41.77
CA ALA A 319 -24.33 -26.92 41.90
C ALA A 319 -24.94 -26.62 43.30
N ASP A 320 -25.38 -25.40 43.65
CA ASP A 320 -26.00 -24.34 42.82
C ASP A 320 -25.92 -22.93 43.49
N ALA A 321 -26.62 -21.94 42.92
CA ALA A 321 -26.94 -20.59 43.39
C ALA A 321 -26.00 -19.43 42.95
N SER A 322 -26.40 -18.74 41.88
CA SER A 322 -25.87 -17.44 41.44
C SER A 322 -26.34 -16.26 42.31
N PRO A 323 -25.62 -15.13 42.26
CA PRO A 323 -26.29 -13.84 42.08
C PRO A 323 -25.91 -13.20 40.73
N ARG A 324 -26.89 -12.56 40.08
CA ARG A 324 -26.70 -11.88 38.80
C ARG A 324 -25.87 -10.60 38.96
N ARG A 325 -25.08 -10.28 37.93
CA ARG A 325 -24.71 -8.91 37.57
C ARG A 325 -24.94 -8.73 36.08
N ASP A 326 -25.55 -7.62 35.72
CA ASP A 326 -26.03 -7.37 34.37
C ASP A 326 -24.86 -7.11 33.41
N ALA A 327 -24.95 -7.65 32.20
CA ALA A 327 -23.95 -7.45 31.16
C ALA A 327 -24.24 -6.14 30.40
N PRO A 328 -23.22 -5.29 30.12
CA PRO A 328 -23.35 -4.25 29.10
C PRO A 328 -23.40 -4.91 27.71
N ASP A 329 -24.13 -4.28 26.77
CA ASP A 329 -24.39 -4.85 25.44
C ASP A 329 -23.12 -5.14 24.64
N ALA A 330 -23.12 -6.31 23.98
CA ALA A 330 -21.99 -6.81 23.21
C ALA A 330 -22.09 -6.44 21.72
N ASP A 331 -21.77 -5.18 21.37
CA ASP A 331 -21.51 -4.80 19.97
C ASP A 331 -20.22 -3.96 19.83
N ALA A 332 -19.08 -4.65 19.90
CA ALA A 332 -17.75 -4.09 19.69
C ALA A 332 -16.79 -5.14 19.10
N SER A 333 -17.04 -5.58 17.87
CA SER A 333 -16.15 -6.52 17.17
C SER A 333 -14.76 -5.89 16.89
N PRO A 334 -13.64 -6.49 17.36
CA PRO A 334 -12.32 -5.87 17.28
C PRO A 334 -11.71 -5.97 15.87
N ARG A 335 -12.05 -5.02 14.99
CA ARG A 335 -11.41 -4.86 13.67
C ARG A 335 -9.94 -4.45 13.83
N ARG A 336 -9.01 -5.13 13.17
CA ARG A 336 -7.57 -4.84 13.28
C ARG A 336 -6.78 -5.04 11.98
N ASP A 337 -5.79 -4.18 11.83
CA ASP A 337 -4.53 -4.38 11.10
C ASP A 337 -4.55 -4.62 9.59
N THR A 338 -5.65 -4.28 8.91
CA THR A 338 -5.56 -3.78 7.52
C THR A 338 -5.18 -2.29 7.50
N PRO A 339 -4.15 -1.89 6.74
CA PRO A 339 -3.99 -0.54 6.22
C PRO A 339 -5.24 -0.09 5.44
N ASP A 340 -6.13 0.65 6.11
CA ASP A 340 -7.35 1.19 5.52
C ASP A 340 -7.05 1.96 4.22
N ALA A 341 -7.56 1.46 3.10
CA ALA A 341 -7.29 1.98 1.77
C ALA A 341 -7.53 3.50 1.67
N GLU A 342 -6.72 4.21 0.87
CA GLU A 342 -6.95 5.63 0.55
C GLU A 342 -8.08 5.81 -0.48
N ALA A 343 -9.22 5.15 -0.24
CA ALA A 343 -10.38 5.09 -1.11
C ALA A 343 -11.68 5.43 -0.37
N SER A 344 -12.58 6.08 -1.11
CA SER A 344 -13.96 6.37 -0.70
C SER A 344 -14.72 5.10 -0.34
N SER A 345 -15.52 5.14 0.73
CA SER A 345 -16.38 4.03 1.17
C SER A 345 -17.55 3.76 0.20
N LEU A 346 -17.27 3.11 -0.93
CA LEU A 346 -18.25 2.71 -1.95
C LEU A 346 -18.30 1.19 -2.08
N ARG A 347 -18.98 0.53 -1.12
CA ARG A 347 -19.31 -0.90 -1.20
C ARG A 347 -20.51 -1.11 -2.12
N GLY A 348 -20.28 -1.01 -3.43
CA GLY A 348 -21.32 -1.20 -4.45
C GLY A 348 -21.56 -2.68 -4.78
N THR A 349 -22.79 -3.15 -4.63
CA THR A 349 -23.24 -4.41 -5.22
C THR A 349 -23.38 -4.27 -6.74
N PRO A 350 -23.09 -5.31 -7.54
CA PRO A 350 -23.14 -5.23 -9.01
C PRO A 350 -24.58 -5.09 -9.52
N GLY A 351 -24.98 -3.87 -9.87
CA GLY A 351 -26.19 -3.60 -10.66
C GLY A 351 -25.90 -3.72 -12.15
N THR A 352 -26.82 -4.30 -12.91
CA THR A 352 -26.72 -4.46 -14.37
C THR A 352 -27.12 -3.21 -15.14
N ASP A 353 -26.74 -3.19 -16.42
CA ASP A 353 -27.21 -2.31 -17.49
C ASP A 353 -26.91 -0.80 -17.40
N VAL A 354 -25.96 -0.38 -18.25
CA VAL A 354 -25.91 0.98 -18.81
C VAL A 354 -26.16 0.87 -20.31
N THR A 355 -27.31 1.33 -20.78
CA THR A 355 -27.52 1.62 -22.20
C THR A 355 -27.31 3.11 -22.46
N SER A 356 -26.24 3.41 -23.20
CA SER A 356 -25.82 4.79 -23.48
C SER A 356 -26.81 5.55 -24.35
N ARG A 357 -27.12 6.81 -23.99
CA ARG A 357 -27.57 7.81 -24.96
C ARG A 357 -27.13 9.24 -24.60
N ARG A 358 -26.56 9.92 -25.61
CA ARG A 358 -26.59 11.38 -25.73
C ARG A 358 -28.04 11.78 -26.07
N GLY A 359 -28.58 12.94 -25.73
CA GLY A 359 -27.95 14.10 -25.10
C GLY A 359 -28.09 15.35 -25.99
N THR A 360 -29.21 16.07 -25.84
CA THR A 360 -29.50 17.41 -26.39
C THR A 360 -30.57 18.10 -25.52
N PRO A 361 -30.71 19.44 -25.54
CA PRO A 361 -31.37 20.20 -24.47
C PRO A 361 -32.83 20.64 -24.75
N ALA A 362 -33.36 21.40 -23.78
CA ALA A 362 -34.65 22.11 -23.69
C ALA A 362 -35.21 22.66 -25.03
N GLU A 363 -36.48 22.37 -25.32
CA GLU A 363 -37.67 23.24 -25.10
C GLU A 363 -37.73 24.50 -25.98
N ASP A 364 -38.66 24.49 -26.94
CA ASP A 364 -39.53 25.63 -27.26
C ASP A 364 -40.93 25.07 -27.61
N ALA A 365 -41.98 25.89 -27.52
CA ALA A 365 -43.34 25.39 -27.27
C ALA A 365 -44.44 25.92 -28.21
N SER A 366 -45.53 25.13 -28.27
CA SER A 366 -46.87 25.55 -28.71
C SER A 366 -47.09 25.60 -30.26
N PRO A 367 -48.34 25.71 -30.76
CA PRO A 367 -49.01 24.49 -31.26
C PRO A 367 -49.84 24.68 -32.56
N ARG A 368 -50.49 23.59 -33.04
CA ARG A 368 -51.96 23.49 -33.33
C ARG A 368 -52.29 22.54 -34.50
N GLN A 369 -53.43 21.85 -34.33
CA GLN A 369 -54.42 21.42 -35.34
C GLN A 369 -53.96 20.43 -36.45
N GLY A 370 -54.76 19.43 -36.83
CA GLY A 370 -56.10 19.09 -36.32
C GLY A 370 -56.63 17.70 -36.70
N VAL A 371 -57.70 17.33 -35.99
CA VAL A 371 -58.70 16.26 -36.26
C VAL A 371 -59.62 16.65 -37.44
N PRO A 372 -60.57 15.82 -37.91
CA PRO A 372 -60.99 14.46 -37.49
C PRO A 372 -60.81 13.45 -38.66
N GLU A 373 -61.48 12.32 -38.92
CA GLU A 373 -62.70 11.59 -38.52
C GLU A 373 -62.60 10.21 -39.26
N SER A 374 -63.48 9.19 -39.18
CA SER A 374 -64.83 9.03 -38.63
C SER A 374 -65.17 7.53 -38.42
N GLN A 375 -66.21 7.24 -37.61
CA GLN A 375 -67.23 6.17 -37.83
C GLN A 375 -66.81 4.67 -37.70
N VAL A 376 -67.64 3.71 -37.21
CA VAL A 376 -68.98 3.77 -36.56
C VAL A 376 -69.35 2.48 -35.79
N LEU A 377 -70.24 2.59 -34.78
CA LEU A 377 -71.08 1.56 -34.08
C LEU A 377 -70.37 0.32 -33.44
N ASP A 378 -70.54 0.00 -32.14
CA ASP A 378 -71.76 -0.37 -31.36
C ASP A 378 -72.17 -1.85 -31.54
N GLY A 379 -72.25 -2.71 -30.52
CA GLY A 379 -71.98 -2.51 -29.08
C GLY A 379 -72.14 -3.80 -28.26
N GLY A 380 -72.43 -3.70 -26.96
CA GLY A 380 -72.99 -4.83 -26.18
C GLY A 380 -72.11 -5.56 -25.15
N ARG A 381 -71.81 -4.87 -24.03
CA ARG A 381 -71.79 -5.38 -22.62
C ARG A 381 -71.06 -6.68 -22.21
N GLU A 382 -70.34 -6.55 -21.08
CA GLU A 382 -70.27 -7.51 -19.94
C GLU A 382 -69.67 -8.93 -20.19
N ALA A 383 -68.71 -9.46 -19.41
CA ALA A 383 -67.99 -8.93 -18.24
C ALA A 383 -66.67 -9.71 -17.98
N GLU A 384 -66.10 -9.51 -16.78
CA GLU A 384 -65.01 -10.25 -16.13
C GLU A 384 -63.55 -9.99 -16.54
N ARG A 385 -62.65 -10.24 -15.57
CA ARG A 385 -61.22 -9.87 -15.59
C ARG A 385 -60.37 -11.06 -16.05
N ASN A 386 -59.38 -10.81 -16.89
CA ASN A 386 -58.12 -11.57 -16.90
C ASN A 386 -56.93 -10.65 -17.23
N GLY A 387 -55.77 -10.95 -16.65
CA GLY A 387 -54.55 -10.15 -16.86
C GLY A 387 -53.85 -10.46 -18.19
N PRO A 388 -53.04 -9.53 -18.75
CA PRO A 388 -52.39 -9.71 -20.03
C PRO A 388 -51.27 -10.76 -19.98
N SER A 389 -51.24 -11.62 -21.01
CA SER A 389 -50.23 -12.66 -21.24
C SER A 389 -48.81 -12.10 -21.47
N PRO A 390 -47.75 -12.90 -21.22
CA PRO A 390 -46.37 -12.51 -21.55
C PRO A 390 -46.16 -12.35 -23.07
N GLY A 391 -45.41 -11.31 -23.45
CA GLY A 391 -45.05 -11.01 -24.83
C GLY A 391 -44.07 -12.01 -25.48
N PRO A 392 -43.85 -11.89 -26.80
CA PRO A 392 -43.04 -12.85 -27.56
C PRO A 392 -41.56 -12.83 -27.16
N ARG A 393 -40.96 -14.02 -27.08
CA ARG A 393 -39.52 -14.17 -26.83
C ARG A 393 -38.74 -13.87 -28.11
N HIS A 394 -37.89 -12.85 -28.10
CA HIS A 394 -36.89 -12.66 -29.15
C HIS A 394 -35.85 -13.80 -29.09
N PRO A 395 -35.39 -14.33 -30.24
CA PRO A 395 -34.35 -15.34 -30.27
C PRO A 395 -33.00 -14.74 -29.85
N VAL A 396 -32.35 -15.37 -28.88
CA VAL A 396 -30.97 -15.05 -28.50
C VAL A 396 -30.05 -15.48 -29.66
N PRO A 397 -29.14 -14.63 -30.17
CA PRO A 397 -28.20 -15.06 -31.19
C PRO A 397 -27.29 -16.18 -30.65
N PRO A 398 -26.88 -17.16 -31.47
CA PRO A 398 -26.03 -18.25 -31.01
C PRO A 398 -24.72 -17.69 -30.45
N VAL A 399 -24.41 -18.05 -29.20
CA VAL A 399 -23.09 -17.79 -28.61
C VAL A 399 -22.06 -18.45 -29.52
N PRO A 400 -21.02 -17.73 -30.01
CA PRO A 400 -19.98 -18.35 -30.81
C PRO A 400 -19.33 -19.47 -29.99
N PRO A 401 -18.93 -20.60 -30.61
CA PRO A 401 -18.35 -21.71 -29.88
C PRO A 401 -17.18 -21.21 -29.05
N ALA A 402 -17.20 -21.53 -27.75
CA ALA A 402 -16.16 -21.10 -26.83
C ALA A 402 -14.82 -21.59 -27.35
N VAL A 403 -13.92 -20.65 -27.69
CA VAL A 403 -12.52 -20.97 -27.94
C VAL A 403 -12.02 -21.71 -26.71
N GLU A 404 -11.50 -22.93 -26.88
CA GLU A 404 -11.02 -23.75 -25.76
C GLU A 404 -9.91 -23.00 -25.03
N ALA A 405 -10.30 -22.29 -23.97
CA ALA A 405 -9.38 -21.57 -23.12
C ALA A 405 -8.46 -22.60 -22.48
N ALA A 406 -7.16 -22.52 -22.79
CA ALA A 406 -6.18 -23.47 -22.30
C ALA A 406 -6.36 -23.64 -20.78
N PRO A 407 -6.54 -24.88 -20.28
CA PRO A 407 -7.00 -25.11 -18.91
C PRO A 407 -6.00 -24.63 -17.85
N TRP A 408 -4.80 -24.21 -18.25
CA TRP A 408 -3.82 -23.53 -17.42
C TRP A 408 -3.77 -22.01 -17.73
N LEU A 409 -4.14 -21.20 -16.75
CA LEU A 409 -4.01 -19.75 -16.76
C LEU A 409 -2.77 -19.34 -15.93
N PRO A 410 -1.61 -19.03 -16.56
CA PRO A 410 -0.41 -18.64 -15.82
C PRO A 410 -0.58 -17.28 -15.14
N LEU A 411 0.04 -17.11 -13.97
CA LEU A 411 0.11 -15.82 -13.29
C LEU A 411 0.91 -14.82 -14.14
N ARG A 412 0.42 -13.59 -14.27
CA ARG A 412 1.12 -12.54 -15.01
C ARG A 412 2.30 -12.02 -14.17
N THR A 413 3.38 -11.63 -14.84
CA THR A 413 4.56 -11.05 -14.18
C THR A 413 4.89 -9.73 -14.87
N LEU A 414 4.93 -8.64 -14.12
CA LEU A 414 5.47 -7.35 -14.56
C LEU A 414 7.00 -7.45 -14.51
N THR A 415 7.66 -7.13 -15.62
CA THR A 415 9.12 -7.24 -15.74
C THR A 415 9.77 -5.93 -16.15
N HIS A 416 11.01 -5.70 -15.73
CA HIS A 416 11.83 -4.58 -16.18
C HIS A 416 13.32 -4.92 -16.01
N THR A 417 14.24 -4.21 -16.68
CA THR A 417 15.69 -4.37 -16.46
C THR A 417 16.30 -3.05 -16.02
N THR A 418 16.69 -2.97 -14.75
CA THR A 418 17.41 -1.81 -14.19
C THR A 418 18.93 -1.98 -14.31
N PRO A 419 19.73 -0.90 -14.13
CA PRO A 419 21.19 -1.02 -14.00
C PRO A 419 21.66 -1.89 -12.81
N ALA A 420 20.79 -2.15 -11.83
CA ALA A 420 21.08 -3.05 -10.69
C ALA A 420 20.68 -4.51 -10.94
N GLY A 421 19.98 -4.80 -12.05
CA GLY A 421 19.49 -6.13 -12.41
C GLY A 421 18.03 -6.17 -12.86
N PRO A 422 17.52 -7.36 -13.23
CA PRO A 422 16.13 -7.56 -13.62
C PRO A 422 15.19 -7.44 -12.41
N VAL A 423 14.07 -6.76 -12.61
CA VAL A 423 12.90 -6.74 -11.73
C VAL A 423 11.84 -7.64 -12.36
N ALA A 424 11.24 -8.52 -11.57
CA ALA A 424 10.15 -9.39 -12.00
C ALA A 424 9.20 -9.61 -10.82
N ILE A 425 7.98 -9.08 -10.89
CA ILE A 425 7.00 -9.12 -9.80
C ILE A 425 5.64 -9.63 -10.31
N PRO A 426 4.89 -10.45 -9.54
CA PRO A 426 3.56 -10.89 -9.95
C PRO A 426 2.58 -9.72 -10.14
N LEU A 427 1.79 -9.76 -11.20
CA LEU A 427 0.48 -9.09 -11.29
C LEU A 427 -0.56 -10.15 -11.01
N ASP A 428 -1.06 -10.19 -9.78
CA ASP A 428 -1.95 -11.25 -9.33
C ASP A 428 -3.41 -10.87 -9.57
N ASP A 429 -3.98 -11.45 -10.63
CA ASP A 429 -5.39 -11.34 -11.01
C ASP A 429 -6.15 -12.68 -10.85
N LEU A 430 -5.57 -13.66 -10.14
CA LEU A 430 -6.05 -15.04 -10.09
C LEU A 430 -6.20 -15.65 -8.70
N ASP A 431 -5.29 -15.41 -7.75
CA ASP A 431 -5.34 -16.08 -6.44
C ASP A 431 -6.54 -15.54 -5.63
N PRO A 432 -7.40 -16.40 -5.04
CA PRO A 432 -8.50 -15.93 -4.22
C PRO A 432 -8.08 -15.04 -3.04
N TYR A 433 -6.89 -15.26 -2.47
CA TYR A 433 -6.41 -14.57 -1.26
C TYR A 433 -5.58 -13.31 -1.57
N ARG A 434 -5.83 -12.67 -2.71
CA ARG A 434 -5.13 -11.48 -3.19
C ARG A 434 -5.69 -10.16 -2.65
N ASP A 435 -6.96 -10.10 -2.25
CA ASP A 435 -7.68 -8.87 -1.85
C ASP A 435 -7.27 -8.32 -0.47
N LEU A 436 -6.16 -8.81 0.09
CA LEU A 436 -5.52 -8.38 1.33
C LEU A 436 -6.30 -8.61 2.65
N ASP A 437 -7.61 -8.85 2.58
CA ASP A 437 -8.48 -9.19 3.72
C ASP A 437 -9.19 -10.55 3.56
N ASP A 438 -10.31 -10.62 2.84
CA ASP A 438 -11.11 -11.85 2.64
C ASP A 438 -10.89 -12.49 1.24
N PRO A 439 -11.25 -13.77 1.03
CA PRO A 439 -11.11 -14.43 -0.26
C PRO A 439 -12.12 -13.90 -1.30
N VAL A 440 -11.64 -13.56 -2.49
CA VAL A 440 -12.47 -13.06 -3.61
C VAL A 440 -12.35 -13.95 -4.85
N PRO A 441 -13.40 -14.08 -5.69
CA PRO A 441 -13.33 -14.86 -6.92
C PRO A 441 -12.17 -14.43 -7.85
N PRO A 442 -11.54 -15.36 -8.61
CA PRO A 442 -10.55 -15.03 -9.62
C PRO A 442 -11.11 -14.05 -10.67
N ALA A 443 -10.39 -12.97 -10.96
CA ALA A 443 -10.88 -11.89 -11.82
C ALA A 443 -9.79 -11.46 -12.82
N ARG A 444 -9.49 -12.38 -13.75
CA ARG A 444 -8.46 -12.21 -14.79
C ARG A 444 -8.65 -10.88 -15.52
N LEU A 445 -7.58 -10.08 -15.63
CA LEU A 445 -7.63 -8.85 -16.42
C LEU A 445 -7.72 -9.18 -17.92
N ASP A 446 -8.32 -8.29 -18.67
CA ASP A 446 -8.33 -8.39 -20.13
C ASP A 446 -6.91 -8.16 -20.68
N ALA A 447 -6.63 -8.57 -21.92
CA ALA A 447 -5.25 -8.59 -22.44
C ALA A 447 -4.61 -7.19 -22.48
N ASP A 448 -5.39 -6.19 -22.91
CA ASP A 448 -4.94 -4.82 -23.10
C ASP A 448 -4.72 -4.10 -21.76
N GLU A 449 -5.57 -4.32 -20.75
CA GLU A 449 -5.37 -3.76 -19.40
C GLU A 449 -4.07 -4.30 -18.78
N ALA A 450 -3.76 -5.59 -18.98
CA ALA A 450 -2.51 -6.18 -18.52
C ALA A 450 -1.27 -5.68 -19.28
N ALA A 451 -1.38 -5.40 -20.59
CA ALA A 451 -0.31 -4.78 -21.36
C ALA A 451 -0.05 -3.33 -20.93
N GLU A 452 -1.10 -2.58 -20.62
CA GLU A 452 -1.02 -1.21 -20.11
C GLU A 452 -0.44 -1.15 -18.69
N TRP A 453 -0.77 -2.11 -17.82
CA TRP A 453 -0.08 -2.31 -16.54
C TRP A 453 1.44 -2.48 -16.70
N GLN A 454 1.88 -3.31 -17.66
CA GLN A 454 3.30 -3.50 -17.97
C GLN A 454 3.95 -2.20 -18.48
N ARG A 455 3.30 -1.48 -19.42
CA ARG A 455 3.82 -0.21 -19.97
C ARG A 455 4.01 0.88 -18.90
N ILE A 456 3.05 1.01 -17.99
CA ILE A 456 3.13 1.98 -16.87
C ILE A 456 4.21 1.51 -15.87
N PHE A 457 4.29 0.21 -15.59
CA PHE A 457 5.29 -0.36 -14.68
C PHE A 457 6.74 -0.16 -15.15
N ASP A 458 7.05 -0.43 -16.43
CA ASP A 458 8.37 -0.17 -17.02
C ASP A 458 8.84 1.27 -16.74
N SER A 459 7.95 2.22 -17.02
CA SER A 459 8.19 3.64 -16.84
C SER A 459 8.34 4.02 -15.37
N ALA A 460 7.54 3.42 -14.47
CA ALA A 460 7.61 3.65 -13.03
C ALA A 460 8.89 3.09 -12.39
N VAL A 461 9.34 1.90 -12.82
CA VAL A 461 10.59 1.30 -12.34
C VAL A 461 11.80 2.07 -12.83
N ALA A 462 11.82 2.54 -14.09
CA ALA A 462 12.86 3.43 -14.59
C ALA A 462 12.94 4.73 -13.76
N LEU A 463 11.80 5.35 -13.46
CA LEU A 463 11.69 6.53 -12.59
C LEU A 463 12.23 6.28 -11.16
N LEU A 464 12.05 5.09 -10.60
CA LEU A 464 12.61 4.73 -9.29
C LEU A 464 14.13 4.50 -9.38
N ALA A 465 14.59 3.73 -10.36
CA ALA A 465 16.00 3.39 -10.55
C ALA A 465 16.89 4.61 -10.82
N ALA A 466 16.36 5.65 -11.47
CA ALA A 466 17.07 6.91 -11.73
C ALA A 466 17.52 7.67 -10.46
N THR A 467 16.94 7.38 -9.29
CA THR A 467 17.29 8.04 -8.00
C THR A 467 18.51 7.44 -7.27
N GLY A 468 19.17 6.47 -7.90
CA GLY A 468 20.38 5.82 -7.39
C GLY A 468 20.12 4.82 -6.25
N THR A 469 21.16 4.05 -5.90
CA THR A 469 21.07 2.92 -4.96
C THR A 469 21.28 3.29 -3.49
N ALA A 470 21.57 4.56 -3.17
CA ALA A 470 21.81 5.01 -1.80
C ALA A 470 20.51 4.93 -0.96
N PRO A 471 20.47 4.15 0.14
CA PRO A 471 19.23 3.92 0.86
C PRO A 471 18.79 5.15 1.66
N GLY A 472 17.53 5.53 1.52
CA GLY A 472 16.94 6.67 2.22
C GLY A 472 15.42 6.66 2.19
N PRO A 473 14.76 7.61 2.87
CA PRO A 473 13.32 7.79 2.79
C PRO A 473 12.87 8.04 1.35
N GLY A 474 11.80 7.37 0.92
CA GLY A 474 11.29 7.46 -0.45
C GLY A 474 12.07 6.66 -1.50
N ARG A 475 13.11 5.92 -1.09
CA ARG A 475 13.72 4.89 -1.94
C ARG A 475 12.97 3.57 -1.83
N LEU A 476 12.92 2.86 -2.95
CA LEU A 476 12.38 1.52 -3.10
C LEU A 476 13.29 0.74 -4.05
N ASP A 477 13.66 -0.47 -3.65
CA ASP A 477 14.16 -1.53 -4.55
C ASP A 477 12.92 -2.27 -5.08
N PRO A 478 12.52 -2.10 -6.36
CA PRO A 478 11.27 -2.67 -6.85
C PRO A 478 11.27 -4.21 -6.87
N ALA A 479 12.45 -4.86 -6.82
CA ALA A 479 12.55 -6.30 -6.67
C ALA A 479 12.17 -6.80 -5.25
N ARG A 480 11.82 -5.91 -4.31
CA ARG A 480 11.25 -6.24 -2.99
C ARG A 480 9.73 -6.27 -2.96
N ILE A 481 9.05 -5.78 -4.01
CA ILE A 481 7.60 -5.95 -4.14
C ILE A 481 7.34 -7.44 -4.39
N ARG A 482 6.39 -8.01 -3.64
CA ARG A 482 6.05 -9.44 -3.70
C ARG A 482 4.83 -9.73 -4.58
N ALA A 483 3.93 -8.76 -4.78
CA ALA A 483 2.88 -8.76 -5.80
C ALA A 483 2.30 -7.35 -6.00
N VAL A 484 1.78 -7.05 -7.18
CA VAL A 484 0.77 -6.01 -7.41
C VAL A 484 -0.56 -6.71 -7.66
N VAL A 485 -1.62 -6.25 -6.98
CA VAL A 485 -2.99 -6.76 -7.13
C VAL A 485 -3.84 -5.64 -7.75
N PRO A 486 -4.44 -5.85 -8.93
CA PRO A 486 -5.21 -4.81 -9.60
C PRO A 486 -6.58 -4.62 -8.93
N TYR A 487 -6.89 -3.40 -8.47
CA TYR A 487 -8.20 -3.09 -7.88
C TYR A 487 -9.16 -2.45 -8.89
N GLY A 488 -10.27 -3.15 -9.12
CA GLY A 488 -11.28 -2.81 -10.12
C GLY A 488 -10.81 -3.10 -11.56
N ARG A 489 -11.77 -3.39 -12.45
CA ARG A 489 -11.51 -3.35 -13.89
C ARG A 489 -11.47 -1.88 -14.31
N THR A 490 -10.26 -1.35 -14.44
CA THR A 490 -10.06 0.04 -14.86
C THR A 490 -10.20 0.09 -16.38
N ALA A 491 -11.25 0.79 -16.86
CA ALA A 491 -11.42 1.06 -18.29
C ALA A 491 -10.12 1.61 -18.89
N LEU A 492 -9.84 1.30 -20.17
CA LEU A 492 -8.54 1.58 -20.81
C LEU A 492 -8.07 3.02 -20.53
N ASP A 493 -8.97 3.99 -20.73
CA ASP A 493 -8.83 5.37 -20.30
C ASP A 493 -8.92 5.52 -18.76
N PRO A 494 -7.88 6.04 -18.08
CA PRO A 494 -7.94 6.32 -16.66
C PRO A 494 -8.93 7.48 -16.36
N PRO A 495 -9.59 7.48 -15.19
CA PRO A 495 -10.58 8.50 -14.86
C PRO A 495 -9.89 9.87 -14.69
N ALA A 496 -10.40 10.88 -15.40
CA ALA A 496 -9.75 12.19 -15.56
C ALA A 496 -9.41 12.87 -14.21
N PRO A 497 -8.21 13.47 -14.07
CA PRO A 497 -7.78 14.09 -12.82
C PRO A 497 -8.63 15.34 -12.49
N PRO A 498 -8.78 15.73 -11.21
CA PRO A 498 -8.14 15.14 -10.03
C PRO A 498 -8.93 13.97 -9.43
N THR A 499 -8.41 12.75 -9.60
CA THR A 499 -8.97 11.49 -9.11
C THR A 499 -8.04 10.85 -8.09
N VAL A 500 -8.61 10.43 -6.95
CA VAL A 500 -7.88 9.65 -5.95
C VAL A 500 -8.06 8.17 -6.30
N GLY A 501 -6.98 7.51 -6.71
CA GLY A 501 -6.96 6.09 -7.02
C GLY A 501 -6.94 5.25 -5.74
N VAL A 502 -7.54 4.06 -5.78
CA VAL A 502 -7.50 3.12 -4.65
C VAL A 502 -6.09 2.53 -4.53
N SER A 503 -5.51 2.59 -3.33
CA SER A 503 -4.41 1.70 -2.96
C SER A 503 -4.51 1.22 -1.50
N ALA A 504 -3.95 0.03 -1.25
CA ALA A 504 -3.85 -0.58 0.07
C ALA A 504 -2.71 -1.60 0.15
N SER A 505 -2.30 -1.91 1.39
CA SER A 505 -1.36 -2.97 1.78
C SER A 505 -2.01 -3.84 2.85
N SER A 506 -1.38 -4.95 3.26
CA SER A 506 -1.74 -5.67 4.49
C SER A 506 -0.50 -6.23 5.19
N GLY A 507 -0.52 -6.26 6.53
CA GLY A 507 0.58 -6.80 7.32
C GLY A 507 0.77 -8.30 7.07
N ASP A 508 -0.32 -9.05 7.01
CA ASP A 508 -0.30 -10.49 6.70
C ASP A 508 0.19 -10.77 5.28
N SER A 509 -0.08 -9.84 4.35
CA SER A 509 0.31 -9.91 2.95
C SER A 509 1.57 -9.09 2.63
N PHE A 510 2.55 -9.05 3.53
CA PHE A 510 3.78 -8.24 3.40
C PHE A 510 4.36 -8.19 1.98
N GLY A 511 4.48 -6.99 1.44
CA GLY A 511 5.05 -6.74 0.11
C GLY A 511 4.07 -6.92 -1.06
N ALA A 512 2.83 -7.38 -0.83
CA ALA A 512 1.75 -7.13 -1.77
C ALA A 512 1.18 -5.72 -1.59
N MET A 513 0.67 -5.19 -2.69
CA MET A 513 -0.02 -3.91 -2.75
C MET A 513 -1.18 -4.02 -3.73
N LEU A 514 -2.36 -3.67 -3.26
CA LEU A 514 -3.60 -3.61 -4.03
C LEU A 514 -3.73 -2.18 -4.57
N ILE A 515 -3.88 -2.02 -5.88
CA ILE A 515 -3.75 -0.73 -6.57
C ILE A 515 -4.72 -0.68 -7.76
N SER A 516 -5.55 0.36 -7.85
CA SER A 516 -6.21 0.75 -9.11
C SER A 516 -5.18 1.37 -10.05
N ARG A 517 -5.11 0.89 -11.29
CA ARG A 517 -4.13 1.33 -12.31
C ARG A 517 -4.07 2.86 -12.42
N PRO A 518 -2.97 3.51 -11.98
CA PRO A 518 -2.87 4.97 -12.03
C PRO A 518 -2.69 5.47 -13.46
N GLY A 519 -3.26 6.62 -13.80
CA GLY A 519 -3.15 7.21 -15.15
C GLY A 519 -1.75 7.71 -15.56
N SER A 520 -0.72 7.50 -14.74
CA SER A 520 0.67 7.81 -15.11
C SER A 520 1.69 6.97 -14.35
N ALA A 521 2.87 6.81 -14.95
CA ALA A 521 4.03 6.14 -14.35
C ALA A 521 4.55 6.84 -13.10
N LEU A 522 4.45 8.17 -13.04
CA LEU A 522 4.86 8.97 -11.89
C LEU A 522 3.94 8.75 -10.69
N ALA A 523 2.62 8.66 -10.93
CA ALA A 523 1.64 8.29 -9.90
C ALA A 523 1.85 6.84 -9.41
N LEU A 524 2.04 5.88 -10.33
CA LEU A 524 2.38 4.50 -9.92
C LEU A 524 3.66 4.47 -9.08
N ALA A 525 4.72 5.18 -9.46
CA ALA A 525 5.95 5.24 -8.68
C ALA A 525 5.77 5.86 -7.28
N GLU A 526 4.88 6.85 -7.08
CA GLU A 526 4.47 7.32 -5.75
C GLU A 526 3.74 6.21 -4.98
N THR A 527 2.75 5.54 -5.58
CA THR A 527 1.97 4.47 -4.92
C THR A 527 2.84 3.29 -4.51
N LEU A 528 3.75 2.82 -5.39
CA LEU A 528 4.69 1.73 -5.05
C LEU A 528 5.53 2.07 -3.82
N VAL A 529 5.99 3.32 -3.71
CA VAL A 529 6.74 3.82 -2.54
C VAL A 529 5.83 3.93 -1.30
N HIS A 530 4.61 4.46 -1.44
CA HIS A 530 3.64 4.58 -0.35
C HIS A 530 3.32 3.22 0.27
N GLU A 531 2.91 2.26 -0.54
CA GLU A 531 2.50 0.93 -0.08
C GLU A 531 3.67 0.12 0.48
N PHE A 532 4.87 0.24 -0.10
CA PHE A 532 6.05 -0.41 0.49
C PHE A 532 6.46 0.20 1.85
N GLN A 533 6.11 1.46 2.14
CA GLN A 533 6.26 2.03 3.48
C GLN A 533 5.26 1.43 4.47
N HIS A 534 3.99 1.23 4.07
CA HIS A 534 3.02 0.50 4.88
C HIS A 534 3.48 -0.94 5.16
N SER A 535 3.94 -1.68 4.14
CA SER A 535 4.52 -3.02 4.32
C SER A 535 5.69 -3.03 5.33
N LYS A 536 6.64 -2.08 5.23
CA LYS A 536 7.76 -1.96 6.17
C LYS A 536 7.31 -1.66 7.61
N LEU A 537 6.30 -0.81 7.80
CA LEU A 537 5.80 -0.48 9.14
C LEU A 537 5.02 -1.64 9.75
N ALA A 538 4.19 -2.33 8.97
CA ALA A 538 3.41 -3.48 9.46
C ALA A 538 4.34 -4.60 9.97
N ALA A 539 5.37 -4.95 9.21
CA ALA A 539 6.40 -5.89 9.66
C ALA A 539 7.21 -5.39 10.88
N LEU A 540 7.30 -4.08 11.10
CA LEU A 540 7.91 -3.53 12.31
C LEU A 540 6.97 -3.60 13.52
N LEU A 541 5.66 -3.39 13.33
CA LEU A 541 4.63 -3.57 14.35
C LEU A 541 4.50 -5.03 14.80
N HIS A 542 4.71 -5.98 13.88
CA HIS A 542 4.81 -7.42 14.21
C HIS A 542 6.02 -7.77 15.10
N LEU A 543 7.07 -6.95 15.10
CA LEU A 543 8.29 -7.17 15.89
C LEU A 543 8.32 -6.34 17.18
N PHE A 544 7.63 -5.20 17.21
CA PHE A 544 7.60 -4.29 18.35
C PHE A 544 6.21 -3.66 18.52
N PRO A 545 5.58 -3.73 19.71
CA PRO A 545 4.47 -2.82 20.00
C PRO A 545 5.02 -1.38 20.01
N LEU A 546 4.56 -0.54 19.08
CA LEU A 546 5.04 0.83 18.93
C LEU A 546 4.20 1.86 19.71
N LEU A 547 2.93 1.56 19.93
CA LEU A 547 2.02 2.39 20.72
C LEU A 547 0.92 1.57 21.36
N ASP A 548 0.26 2.19 22.32
CA ASP A 548 -0.93 1.70 23.00
C ASP A 548 -2.15 2.48 22.48
N ASP A 549 -2.82 1.93 21.46
CA ASP A 549 -3.92 2.55 20.71
C ASP A 549 -5.27 1.97 21.18
N ASP A 550 -6.13 2.83 21.73
CA ASP A 550 -7.50 2.49 22.11
C ASP A 550 -8.46 2.40 20.90
N ARG A 551 -7.93 2.58 19.67
CA ARG A 551 -8.63 2.47 18.37
C ARG A 551 -9.67 3.56 18.12
N GLU A 552 -9.79 4.52 19.01
CA GLU A 552 -10.76 5.62 18.98
C GLU A 552 -10.43 6.69 17.92
N GLU A 553 -11.38 6.97 17.04
CA GLU A 553 -11.23 7.87 15.89
C GLU A 553 -11.35 9.35 16.29
N ARG A 554 -10.27 9.89 16.85
CA ARG A 554 -10.26 11.24 17.47
C ARG A 554 -9.27 12.24 16.86
N TYR A 555 -8.41 11.80 15.93
CA TYR A 555 -7.27 12.62 15.48
C TYR A 555 -7.35 13.01 14.00
N TYR A 556 -6.86 14.22 13.69
CA TYR A 556 -6.81 14.76 12.33
C TYR A 556 -5.71 14.11 11.48
N ALA A 557 -6.09 13.49 10.37
CA ALA A 557 -5.21 13.00 9.32
C ALA A 557 -5.22 13.96 8.11
N PRO A 558 -4.11 14.62 7.73
CA PRO A 558 -4.05 15.59 6.63
C PRO A 558 -4.23 15.04 5.20
N TRP A 559 -4.65 13.78 5.07
CA TRP A 559 -4.83 13.04 3.82
C TRP A 559 -6.15 12.24 3.79
N ARG A 560 -6.98 12.32 4.85
CA ARG A 560 -8.30 11.66 4.92
C ARG A 560 -9.40 12.60 5.37
N ALA A 561 -10.63 12.27 4.96
CA ALA A 561 -11.85 12.96 5.36
C ALA A 561 -12.23 12.64 6.82
N ASP A 562 -12.13 11.38 7.18
CA ASP A 562 -12.46 10.85 8.50
C ASP A 562 -11.44 11.25 9.59
N PRO A 563 -11.86 11.33 10.86
CA PRO A 563 -10.96 11.24 12.01
C PRO A 563 -10.31 9.85 12.06
N ARG A 564 -9.09 9.77 12.60
CA ARG A 564 -8.32 8.52 12.70
C ARG A 564 -7.90 8.23 14.13
N HIS A 565 -7.69 6.95 14.41
CA HIS A 565 -7.03 6.44 15.61
C HIS A 565 -5.50 6.54 15.50
N LEU A 566 -4.77 6.27 16.59
CA LEU A 566 -3.33 6.57 16.65
C LEU A 566 -2.47 5.70 15.73
N THR A 567 -2.81 4.41 15.56
CA THR A 567 -2.08 3.51 14.65
C THR A 567 -2.27 3.95 13.19
N GLY A 568 -3.47 4.43 12.81
CA GLY A 568 -3.75 4.96 11.48
C GLY A 568 -2.97 6.25 11.19
N LEU A 569 -2.79 7.10 12.21
CA LEU A 569 -1.87 8.24 12.11
C LEU A 569 -0.41 7.81 11.95
N LEU A 570 0.07 6.79 12.67
CA LEU A 570 1.43 6.29 12.53
C LEU A 570 1.68 5.72 11.13
N HIS A 571 0.72 4.96 10.60
CA HIS A 571 0.77 4.42 9.23
C HIS A 571 0.95 5.51 8.19
N GLY A 572 0.05 6.50 8.15
CA GLY A 572 0.14 7.59 7.18
C GLY A 572 1.36 8.49 7.40
N ALA A 573 1.76 8.77 8.64
CA ALA A 573 2.96 9.57 8.93
C ALA A 573 4.25 8.89 8.43
N TYR A 574 4.33 7.56 8.52
CA TYR A 574 5.46 6.79 8.00
C TYR A 574 5.44 6.75 6.46
N ALA A 575 4.29 6.47 5.85
CA ALA A 575 4.11 6.44 4.39
C ALA A 575 4.39 7.79 3.73
N PHE A 576 3.79 8.88 4.22
CA PHE A 576 3.99 10.22 3.65
C PHE A 576 5.36 10.84 3.96
N THR A 577 6.09 10.35 4.97
CA THR A 577 7.53 10.63 5.08
C THR A 577 8.31 9.97 3.94
N GLY A 578 7.92 8.76 3.52
CA GLY A 578 8.42 8.13 2.31
C GLY A 578 8.10 8.91 1.03
N VAL A 579 6.83 9.24 0.81
CA VAL A 579 6.37 10.04 -0.35
C VAL A 579 7.07 11.39 -0.42
N ALA A 580 7.24 12.10 0.71
CA ALA A 580 8.01 13.33 0.77
C ALA A 580 9.48 13.13 0.30
N GLY A 581 10.10 12.00 0.65
CA GLY A 581 11.43 11.64 0.15
C GLY A 581 11.47 11.33 -1.35
N PHE A 582 10.43 10.69 -1.90
CA PHE A 582 10.30 10.40 -3.33
C PHE A 582 10.19 11.67 -4.18
N TRP A 583 9.50 12.69 -3.68
CA TRP A 583 9.39 14.01 -4.34
C TRP A 583 10.60 14.92 -4.11
N ARG A 584 11.23 14.86 -2.92
CA ARG A 584 12.48 15.58 -2.61
C ARG A 584 13.59 15.31 -3.64
N ASP A 585 13.68 14.09 -4.12
CA ASP A 585 14.61 13.68 -5.17
C ASP A 585 14.34 14.34 -6.53
N ARG A 586 13.05 14.58 -6.83
CA ARG A 586 12.58 15.09 -8.12
C ARG A 586 12.71 16.61 -8.25
N LEU A 587 13.14 17.30 -7.19
CA LEU A 587 13.55 18.70 -7.23
C LEU A 587 14.72 18.95 -8.20
N ALA A 588 15.56 17.94 -8.42
CA ALA A 588 16.72 18.01 -9.31
C ALA A 588 16.41 17.56 -10.77
N GLN A 589 15.16 17.16 -11.05
CA GLN A 589 14.70 16.70 -12.37
C GLN A 589 13.86 17.81 -13.01
N PRO A 590 14.37 18.58 -14.00
CA PRO A 590 13.69 19.75 -14.55
C PRO A 590 12.25 19.48 -15.03
N GLU A 591 12.01 18.30 -15.59
CA GLU A 591 10.72 17.78 -16.06
C GLU A 591 9.68 17.54 -14.94
N HIS A 592 10.11 17.53 -13.68
CA HIS A 592 9.27 17.27 -12.51
C HIS A 592 9.40 18.35 -11.42
N ALA A 593 10.31 19.31 -11.55
CA ALA A 593 10.76 20.19 -10.47
C ALA A 593 9.64 21.01 -9.79
N GLU A 594 8.66 21.54 -10.53
CA GLU A 594 7.55 22.29 -9.91
C GLU A 594 6.61 21.38 -9.12
N THR A 595 6.14 20.30 -9.74
CA THR A 595 5.27 19.28 -9.11
C THR A 595 5.95 18.67 -7.88
N ALA A 596 7.25 18.40 -7.98
CA ALA A 596 8.09 17.95 -6.89
C ALA A 596 8.21 18.98 -5.76
N ALA A 597 8.43 20.26 -6.08
CA ALA A 597 8.48 21.32 -5.08
C ALA A 597 7.16 21.47 -4.32
N TYR A 598 6.02 21.30 -5.00
CA TYR A 598 4.71 21.28 -4.35
C TYR A 598 4.53 20.07 -3.45
N HIS A 599 4.64 18.83 -3.97
CA HIS A 599 4.34 17.64 -3.19
C HIS A 599 5.35 17.41 -2.06
N PHE A 600 6.64 17.73 -2.25
CA PHE A 600 7.61 17.70 -1.17
C PHE A 600 7.24 18.70 -0.06
N ALA A 601 6.92 19.95 -0.41
CA ALA A 601 6.50 20.96 0.56
C ALA A 601 5.22 20.55 1.31
N LEU A 602 4.23 19.99 0.60
CA LEU A 602 2.96 19.54 1.17
C LEU A 602 3.16 18.35 2.10
N ARG A 603 3.71 17.23 1.59
CA ARG A 603 3.82 15.98 2.36
C ARG A 603 4.77 16.11 3.55
N ARG A 604 5.83 16.95 3.48
CA ARG A 604 6.71 17.21 4.65
C ARG A 604 6.00 18.04 5.73
N LEU A 605 5.15 19.00 5.37
CA LEU A 605 4.31 19.76 6.32
C LEU A 605 3.24 18.86 6.96
N GLN A 606 2.50 18.10 6.15
CA GLN A 606 1.46 17.16 6.59
C GLN A 606 2.03 16.10 7.55
N SER A 607 3.08 15.40 7.15
CA SER A 607 3.71 14.36 7.97
C SER A 607 4.25 14.91 9.29
N ARG A 608 4.87 16.11 9.27
CA ARG A 608 5.42 16.70 10.50
C ARG A 608 4.34 17.10 11.51
N LEU A 609 3.17 17.53 11.04
CA LEU A 609 2.02 17.80 11.90
C LEU A 609 1.59 16.53 12.64
N VAL A 610 1.42 15.42 11.92
CA VAL A 610 1.00 14.14 12.52
C VAL A 610 2.08 13.55 13.43
N VAL A 611 3.35 13.61 13.04
CA VAL A 611 4.48 13.25 13.91
C VAL A 611 4.50 14.09 15.20
N ARG A 612 4.09 15.37 15.15
CA ARG A 612 3.92 16.16 16.38
C ARG A 612 2.80 15.62 17.26
N THR A 613 1.63 15.32 16.67
CA THR A 613 0.48 14.73 17.40
C THR A 613 0.85 13.40 18.08
N LEU A 614 1.58 12.53 17.38
CA LEU A 614 2.07 11.26 17.91
C LEU A 614 3.02 11.47 19.11
N LEU A 615 3.95 12.43 19.02
CA LEU A 615 4.86 12.76 20.14
C LEU A 615 4.15 13.41 21.34
N THR A 616 3.04 14.14 21.13
CA THR A 616 2.31 14.81 22.23
C THR A 616 1.18 13.97 22.84
N SER A 617 0.70 12.95 22.13
CA SER A 617 -0.58 12.30 22.47
C SER A 617 -0.64 10.80 22.14
N GLY A 618 0.39 10.24 21.50
CA GLY A 618 0.32 8.94 20.84
C GLY A 618 0.58 7.70 21.69
N ARG A 619 0.55 7.79 23.04
CA ARG A 619 0.81 6.67 23.99
C ARG A 619 1.97 5.75 23.54
N LEU A 620 3.08 6.36 23.13
CA LEU A 620 4.18 5.68 22.45
C LEU A 620 4.97 4.79 23.43
N THR A 621 5.31 3.57 22.99
CA THR A 621 6.26 2.71 23.71
C THR A 621 7.69 3.22 23.54
N ALA A 622 8.68 2.65 24.25
CA ALA A 622 10.08 3.03 24.04
C ALA A 622 10.57 2.81 22.57
N PRO A 623 10.25 1.69 21.89
CA PRO A 623 10.43 1.56 20.44
C PRO A 623 9.68 2.63 19.62
N GLY A 624 8.41 2.91 19.93
CA GLY A 624 7.62 3.93 19.24
C GLY A 624 8.22 5.33 19.36
N GLN A 625 8.61 5.73 20.56
CA GLN A 625 9.26 7.01 20.84
C GLN A 625 10.55 7.16 20.02
N ARG A 626 11.35 6.10 19.88
CA ARG A 626 12.54 6.09 19.00
C ARG A 626 12.18 6.24 17.53
N LEU A 627 11.14 5.54 17.06
CA LEU A 627 10.69 5.59 15.67
C LEU A 627 10.20 7.00 15.31
N VAL A 628 9.23 7.52 16.07
CA VAL A 628 8.60 8.83 15.80
C VAL A 628 9.61 9.98 16.00
N SER A 629 10.55 9.87 16.94
CA SER A 629 11.67 10.82 17.07
C SER A 629 12.72 10.70 15.96
N GLY A 630 12.76 9.57 15.22
CA GLY A 630 13.50 9.45 13.98
C GLY A 630 12.83 10.25 12.85
N LEU A 631 11.53 10.01 12.63
CA LEU A 631 10.73 10.70 11.61
C LEU A 631 10.74 12.21 11.85
N ALA A 632 10.61 12.64 13.10
CA ALA A 632 10.72 14.04 13.49
C ALA A 632 12.04 14.68 13.04
N ARG A 633 13.18 14.00 13.25
CA ARG A 633 14.50 14.51 12.84
C ARG A 633 14.67 14.58 11.32
N THR A 634 14.17 13.59 10.57
CA THR A 634 14.12 13.64 9.10
C THR A 634 13.33 14.85 8.62
N LEU A 635 12.10 14.99 9.11
CA LEU A 635 11.15 16.04 8.69
C LEU A 635 11.59 17.44 9.15
N ASP A 636 12.17 17.58 10.34
CA ASP A 636 12.75 18.85 10.82
C ASP A 636 14.01 19.23 10.04
N GLY A 637 14.75 18.26 9.49
CA GLY A 637 15.78 18.50 8.47
C GLY A 637 15.17 19.09 7.19
N TRP A 638 14.26 18.34 6.57
CA TRP A 638 13.62 18.70 5.31
C TRP A 638 12.81 19.99 5.34
N LEU A 639 12.21 20.36 6.47
CA LEU A 639 11.50 21.65 6.59
C LEU A 639 12.41 22.88 6.45
N ARG A 640 13.72 22.71 6.62
CA ARG A 640 14.74 23.75 6.35
C ARG A 640 15.25 23.73 4.91
N GLU A 641 14.97 22.68 4.14
CA GLU A 641 15.40 22.59 2.74
C GLU A 641 14.55 23.54 1.88
N PRO A 642 15.19 24.42 1.07
CA PRO A 642 14.48 25.40 0.26
C PRO A 642 13.64 24.74 -0.83
N VAL A 643 12.57 25.42 -1.20
CA VAL A 643 11.63 25.07 -2.29
C VAL A 643 11.15 26.37 -2.93
N ALA A 644 10.68 26.32 -4.17
CA ALA A 644 10.15 27.49 -4.86
C ALA A 644 9.04 28.19 -4.02
N PRO A 645 9.12 29.50 -3.75
CA PRO A 645 8.16 30.18 -2.87
C PRO A 645 6.69 30.03 -3.30
N ALA A 646 6.41 30.02 -4.60
CA ALA A 646 5.08 29.79 -5.14
C ALA A 646 4.54 28.38 -4.82
N ALA A 647 5.34 27.34 -5.02
CA ALA A 647 4.97 25.96 -4.69
C ALA A 647 4.78 25.77 -3.17
N LEU A 648 5.61 26.41 -2.34
CA LEU A 648 5.45 26.44 -0.88
C LEU A 648 4.17 27.18 -0.44
N ALA A 649 3.79 28.25 -1.15
CA ALA A 649 2.52 28.94 -0.92
C ALA A 649 1.34 28.02 -1.25
N ARG A 650 1.29 27.43 -2.47
CA ARG A 650 0.24 26.48 -2.86
C ARG A 650 0.11 25.31 -1.86
N ALA A 651 1.24 24.71 -1.47
CA ALA A 651 1.25 23.60 -0.50
C ALA A 651 0.74 24.01 0.90
N ARG A 652 1.02 25.23 1.36
CA ARG A 652 0.47 25.78 2.60
C ARG A 652 -1.04 26.06 2.48
N THR A 653 -1.49 26.60 1.35
CA THR A 653 -2.91 26.86 1.06
C THR A 653 -3.69 25.54 1.02
N ALA A 654 -3.23 24.53 0.29
CA ALA A 654 -3.88 23.21 0.24
C ALA A 654 -3.97 22.55 1.63
N ALA A 655 -2.88 22.55 2.42
CA ALA A 655 -2.89 22.04 3.78
C ALA A 655 -3.82 22.83 4.72
N ALA A 656 -3.99 24.14 4.51
CA ALA A 656 -4.93 24.97 5.26
C ALA A 656 -6.39 24.70 4.85
N LEU A 657 -6.66 24.52 3.54
CA LEU A 657 -7.98 24.18 3.01
C LEU A 657 -8.47 22.83 3.55
N HIS A 658 -7.69 21.76 3.38
CA HIS A 658 -8.01 20.43 3.91
C HIS A 658 -8.32 20.50 5.41
N ARG A 659 -7.44 21.12 6.21
CA ARG A 659 -7.63 21.22 7.66
C ARG A 659 -8.87 22.03 8.05
N THR A 660 -9.14 23.13 7.35
CA THR A 660 -10.29 24.00 7.63
C THR A 660 -11.59 23.28 7.28
N GLN A 661 -11.64 22.62 6.12
CA GLN A 661 -12.80 21.84 5.68
C GLN A 661 -13.03 20.61 6.58
N TRP A 662 -11.96 19.91 6.98
CA TRP A 662 -12.03 18.79 7.91
C TRP A 662 -12.62 19.20 9.26
N ARG A 663 -12.24 20.37 9.80
CA ARG A 663 -12.85 20.88 11.04
C ARG A 663 -14.33 21.21 10.86
N LEU A 664 -14.69 21.92 9.79
CA LEU A 664 -16.09 22.27 9.50
C LEU A 664 -17.01 21.04 9.32
N ARG A 665 -16.49 19.96 8.72
CA ARG A 665 -17.24 18.72 8.47
C ARG A 665 -17.25 17.73 9.64
N ASN A 666 -16.21 17.68 10.48
CA ASN A 666 -16.12 16.70 11.56
C ASN A 666 -16.39 17.24 12.97
N VAL A 667 -16.13 18.53 13.24
CA VAL A 667 -16.12 19.10 14.61
C VAL A 667 -17.34 20.00 14.83
N ALA A 668 -17.99 19.87 15.99
CA ALA A 668 -19.10 20.71 16.40
C ALA A 668 -18.61 22.05 17.00
N ALA A 669 -19.45 23.09 16.92
CA ALA A 669 -19.11 24.41 17.46
C ALA A 669 -19.06 24.46 19.01
N ALA A 670 -19.77 23.56 19.70
CA ALA A 670 -19.68 23.41 21.14
C ALA A 670 -18.57 22.40 21.48
N ASP A 671 -17.60 22.81 22.31
CA ASP A 671 -16.58 21.91 22.85
C ASP A 671 -17.21 20.84 23.77
N GLY A 672 -16.50 19.73 23.96
CA GLY A 672 -16.86 18.70 24.95
C GLY A 672 -16.69 19.19 26.39
N PRO A 673 -17.23 18.46 27.39
CA PRO A 673 -17.22 18.88 28.79
C PRO A 673 -15.82 19.22 29.33
N ASP A 674 -14.79 18.51 28.88
CA ASP A 674 -13.39 18.71 29.29
C ASP A 674 -12.55 19.52 28.29
N GLY A 675 -13.19 20.29 27.39
CA GLY A 675 -12.51 21.00 26.30
C GLY A 675 -12.01 20.10 25.16
N ALA A 676 -12.39 18.81 25.17
CA ALA A 676 -12.15 17.87 24.09
C ALA A 676 -12.92 18.27 22.81
N LEU A 677 -12.41 17.86 21.63
CA LEU A 677 -13.13 18.06 20.37
C LEU A 677 -14.41 17.22 20.36
N ARG A 678 -15.57 17.88 20.38
CA ARG A 678 -16.85 17.21 20.13
C ARG A 678 -16.99 16.94 18.64
N PHE A 679 -17.01 15.67 18.26
CA PHE A 679 -17.32 15.29 16.88
C PHE A 679 -18.81 15.42 16.60
N ARG A 680 -19.15 15.80 15.37
CA ARG A 680 -20.53 15.83 14.88
C ARG A 680 -21.05 14.39 14.69
N PRO A 681 -22.38 14.15 14.73
CA PRO A 681 -22.96 12.84 14.38
C PRO A 681 -23.11 12.65 12.86
N ASP A 682 -23.32 13.73 12.10
CA ASP A 682 -23.65 13.77 10.67
C ASP A 682 -22.40 13.77 9.76
N ARG A 683 -21.36 13.00 10.12
CA ARG A 683 -20.07 12.98 9.41
C ARG A 683 -20.16 12.20 8.09
N ALA A 684 -20.45 12.90 7.00
CA ALA A 684 -20.34 12.34 5.65
C ALA A 684 -18.89 12.36 5.14
N PHE A 685 -18.51 11.31 4.38
CA PHE A 685 -17.27 11.31 3.60
C PHE A 685 -17.29 12.41 2.53
N TRP A 686 -16.12 12.95 2.19
CA TRP A 686 -15.93 13.79 1.00
C TRP A 686 -14.54 13.55 0.38
N PRO A 687 -14.40 13.60 -0.95
CA PRO A 687 -13.08 13.61 -1.59
C PRO A 687 -12.43 14.99 -1.42
N ASP A 688 -11.15 15.05 -0.97
CA ASP A 688 -10.35 16.26 -1.10
C ASP A 688 -9.57 16.27 -2.41
N THR A 689 -10.17 16.87 -3.44
CA THR A 689 -9.53 17.08 -4.75
C THR A 689 -8.48 18.19 -4.71
N ARG A 690 -8.55 19.14 -3.76
CA ARG A 690 -7.67 20.32 -3.69
C ARG A 690 -6.21 19.94 -3.45
N THR A 691 -5.96 18.95 -2.60
CA THR A 691 -4.63 18.37 -2.35
C THR A 691 -3.90 17.97 -3.64
N HIS A 692 -4.63 17.54 -4.69
CA HIS A 692 -4.06 17.20 -5.99
C HIS A 692 -4.16 18.33 -7.02
N ALA A 693 -5.29 19.04 -7.10
CA ALA A 693 -5.52 20.12 -8.06
C ALA A 693 -4.52 21.28 -7.92
N PHE A 694 -4.03 21.56 -6.70
CA PHE A 694 -3.08 22.63 -6.42
C PHE A 694 -1.62 22.28 -6.80
N ALA A 695 -1.36 21.07 -7.31
CA ALA A 695 -0.01 20.64 -7.68
C ALA A 695 0.57 21.45 -8.85
N THR A 696 -0.20 21.58 -9.93
CA THR A 696 0.10 22.46 -11.07
C THR A 696 -0.47 23.84 -10.80
N ARG A 697 0.21 24.91 -11.24
CA ARG A 697 -0.37 26.27 -11.20
C ARG A 697 -1.34 26.46 -12.39
N PRO A 698 -2.61 26.84 -12.17
CA PRO A 698 -3.49 27.22 -13.29
C PRO A 698 -2.93 28.41 -14.06
N ALA A 699 -2.89 28.31 -15.39
CA ALA A 699 -2.43 29.38 -16.27
C ALA A 699 -3.54 30.40 -16.59
N ALA A 700 -4.79 29.94 -16.63
CA ALA A 700 -5.99 30.74 -16.78
C ALA A 700 -7.04 30.23 -15.78
N PRO A 701 -7.01 30.69 -14.50
CA PRO A 701 -7.99 30.27 -13.50
C PRO A 701 -9.39 30.79 -13.83
N LEU A 702 -10.40 29.96 -13.57
CA LEU A 702 -11.83 30.28 -13.74
C LEU A 702 -12.63 30.01 -12.45
N ALA A 703 -12.26 28.97 -11.70
CA ALA A 703 -12.91 28.62 -10.43
C ALA A 703 -12.19 29.26 -9.21
N PRO A 704 -12.88 29.50 -8.08
CA PRO A 704 -12.27 30.10 -6.89
C PRO A 704 -11.08 29.30 -6.33
N ASP A 705 -11.17 27.97 -6.40
CA ASP A 705 -10.07 27.05 -6.07
C ASP A 705 -8.85 27.26 -6.98
N GLU A 706 -9.07 27.54 -8.28
CA GLU A 706 -8.00 27.78 -9.24
C GLU A 706 -7.36 29.16 -9.04
N HIS A 707 -8.13 30.19 -8.68
CA HIS A 707 -7.57 31.49 -8.28
C HIS A 707 -6.66 31.34 -7.04
N LEU A 708 -7.09 30.60 -6.01
CA LEU A 708 -6.22 30.26 -4.86
C LEU A 708 -4.96 29.49 -5.28
N ALA A 709 -5.07 28.52 -6.20
CA ALA A 709 -3.92 27.77 -6.71
C ALA A 709 -3.00 28.63 -7.59
N ALA A 710 -3.54 29.59 -8.34
CA ALA A 710 -2.79 30.55 -9.13
C ALA A 710 -2.05 31.58 -8.26
N GLY A 711 -2.48 31.76 -7.00
CA GLY A 711 -1.90 32.70 -6.05
C GLY A 711 -2.66 34.02 -5.92
N ASP A 712 -3.91 34.06 -6.37
CA ASP A 712 -4.82 35.21 -6.28
C ASP A 712 -5.93 34.92 -5.24
N PRO A 713 -5.73 35.29 -3.96
CA PRO A 713 -6.74 35.14 -2.93
C PRO A 713 -7.82 36.23 -2.98
N ALA A 714 -7.71 37.25 -3.84
CA ALA A 714 -8.73 38.29 -3.98
C ALA A 714 -9.90 37.78 -4.83
N ALA A 715 -9.64 37.44 -6.10
CA ALA A 715 -10.67 36.88 -6.98
C ALA A 715 -11.27 35.56 -6.43
N ALA A 716 -10.46 34.76 -5.72
CA ALA A 716 -10.96 33.59 -5.01
C ALA A 716 -11.94 33.96 -3.88
N LEU A 717 -11.66 34.99 -3.08
CA LEU A 717 -12.55 35.41 -1.99
C LEU A 717 -13.90 35.86 -2.53
N ASP A 718 -13.91 36.59 -3.63
CA ASP A 718 -15.13 37.07 -4.30
C ASP A 718 -15.97 35.88 -4.80
N GLY A 719 -15.36 34.98 -5.57
CA GLY A 719 -16.05 33.78 -6.08
C GLY A 719 -16.50 32.78 -4.99
N TYR A 720 -15.78 32.68 -3.86
CA TYR A 720 -16.30 31.96 -2.69
C TYR A 720 -17.44 32.71 -1.98
N THR A 721 -17.47 34.04 -2.03
CA THR A 721 -18.58 34.85 -1.48
C THR A 721 -19.84 34.63 -2.33
N GLU A 722 -19.73 34.58 -3.65
CA GLU A 722 -20.83 34.19 -4.55
C GLU A 722 -21.30 32.75 -4.34
N ALA A 723 -20.38 31.82 -4.00
CA ALA A 723 -20.75 30.45 -3.66
C ALA A 723 -21.50 30.38 -2.33
N LEU A 724 -21.04 31.10 -1.30
CA LEU A 724 -21.71 31.19 0.00
C LEU A 724 -23.03 31.96 -0.04
N ALA A 725 -23.23 32.84 -1.02
CA ALA A 725 -24.54 33.46 -1.28
C ALA A 725 -25.57 32.48 -1.86
N ARG A 726 -25.12 31.38 -2.47
CA ARG A 726 -25.96 30.29 -3.00
C ARG A 726 -26.17 29.16 -2.00
N ASP A 727 -25.12 28.79 -1.26
CA ASP A 727 -25.19 27.86 -0.12
C ASP A 727 -24.32 28.37 1.05
N PRO A 728 -24.91 29.06 2.05
CA PRO A 728 -24.19 29.52 3.23
C PRO A 728 -23.65 28.40 4.14
N ALA A 729 -24.11 27.16 3.95
CA ALA A 729 -23.72 26.00 4.75
C ALA A 729 -22.57 25.19 4.12
N ASP A 730 -22.28 25.34 2.82
CA ASP A 730 -21.27 24.53 2.12
C ASP A 730 -19.88 24.63 2.78
N PRO A 731 -19.35 23.55 3.38
CA PRO A 731 -18.03 23.56 3.98
C PRO A 731 -16.90 23.68 2.95
N HIS A 732 -17.12 23.43 1.65
CA HIS A 732 -16.11 23.59 0.60
C HIS A 732 -15.89 25.07 0.24
N ALA A 733 -16.93 25.83 -0.08
CA ALA A 733 -16.89 27.28 -0.24
C ALA A 733 -16.47 27.98 1.07
N ARG A 734 -17.00 27.54 2.22
CA ARG A 734 -16.70 28.15 3.52
C ARG A 734 -15.24 27.99 3.94
N SER A 735 -14.64 26.82 3.71
CA SER A 735 -13.20 26.63 3.93
C SER A 735 -12.34 27.44 2.95
N GLY A 736 -12.78 27.53 1.69
CA GLY A 736 -12.19 28.40 0.67
C GLY A 736 -12.12 29.86 1.11
N TRP A 737 -13.29 30.44 1.46
CA TRP A 737 -13.44 31.82 1.93
C TRP A 737 -12.55 32.12 3.14
N ILE A 738 -12.55 31.24 4.14
CA ILE A 738 -11.74 31.39 5.35
C ILE A 738 -10.24 31.43 5.03
N VAL A 739 -9.75 30.56 4.12
CA VAL A 739 -8.34 30.51 3.73
C VAL A 739 -7.96 31.70 2.83
N ALA A 740 -8.81 32.08 1.88
CA ALA A 740 -8.60 33.26 1.03
C ALA A 740 -8.52 34.54 1.88
N ARG A 741 -9.46 34.73 2.81
CA ARG A 741 -9.43 35.88 3.74
C ARG A 741 -8.20 35.89 4.63
N ALA A 742 -7.76 34.72 5.11
CA ALA A 742 -6.56 34.57 5.92
C ALA A 742 -5.24 34.77 5.14
N ALA A 743 -5.26 34.63 3.81
CA ALA A 743 -4.13 34.93 2.93
C ALA A 743 -4.01 36.44 2.64
N LEU A 744 -5.14 37.14 2.52
CA LEU A 744 -5.21 38.60 2.36
C LEU A 744 -4.87 39.37 3.66
N ASP A 745 -5.37 38.90 4.81
CA ASP A 745 -5.19 39.53 6.13
C ASP A 745 -4.47 38.57 7.11
N PRO A 746 -3.14 38.39 6.98
CA PRO A 746 -2.38 37.40 7.75
C PRO A 746 -2.07 37.86 9.19
N GLY A 747 -3.09 37.86 10.06
CA GLY A 747 -3.00 38.33 11.45
C GLY A 747 -3.28 37.30 12.57
N PRO A 748 -3.19 37.70 13.85
CA PRO A 748 -3.65 36.90 14.99
C PRO A 748 -5.15 36.58 14.95
N ALA A 749 -5.96 37.38 14.24
CA ALA A 749 -7.35 37.06 13.93
C ALA A 749 -7.43 35.84 13.01
N ALA A 750 -6.88 35.92 11.80
CA ALA A 750 -6.83 34.83 10.83
C ALA A 750 -6.25 33.52 11.40
N ARG A 751 -5.21 33.58 12.24
CA ARG A 751 -4.67 32.39 12.92
C ARG A 751 -5.66 31.72 13.89
N ARG A 752 -6.56 32.47 14.54
CA ARG A 752 -7.65 31.92 15.37
C ARG A 752 -8.76 31.34 14.48
N THR A 753 -9.15 32.07 13.44
CA THR A 753 -10.11 31.66 12.41
C THR A 753 -9.75 30.31 11.78
N LEU A 754 -8.49 30.12 11.37
CA LEU A 754 -7.97 28.85 10.83
C LEU A 754 -7.81 27.73 11.87
N ALA A 755 -7.67 28.06 13.16
CA ALA A 755 -7.48 27.08 14.23
C ALA A 755 -8.80 26.49 14.75
N ARG A 756 -9.88 27.28 14.71
CA ARG A 756 -11.24 26.98 15.20
C ARG A 756 -12.34 27.48 14.23
N PRO A 757 -12.32 27.11 12.93
CA PRO A 757 -13.27 27.65 11.94
C PRO A 757 -14.73 27.29 12.25
N GLU A 758 -14.99 26.20 12.97
CA GLU A 758 -16.31 25.80 13.43
C GLU A 758 -16.92 26.71 14.52
N LEU A 759 -16.11 27.55 15.19
CA LEU A 759 -16.61 28.59 16.11
C LEU A 759 -17.15 29.82 15.37
N LEU A 760 -16.88 29.94 14.07
CA LEU A 760 -17.55 30.93 13.23
C LEU A 760 -18.97 30.40 12.96
N GLN A 761 -19.98 30.98 13.60
CA GLN A 761 -21.34 30.82 13.13
C GLN A 761 -21.55 31.68 11.87
N PRO A 762 -22.39 31.27 10.90
CA PRO A 762 -22.94 32.25 9.98
C PRO A 762 -23.71 33.27 10.82
N GLN A 763 -23.51 34.58 10.57
CA GLN A 763 -24.47 35.53 11.12
C GLN A 763 -25.81 35.27 10.43
N PRO A 764 -26.93 35.20 11.16
CA PRO A 764 -28.24 35.16 10.52
C PRO A 764 -28.38 36.43 9.66
N SER A 765 -28.84 36.26 8.43
CA SER A 765 -29.12 37.38 7.53
C SER A 765 -30.09 38.36 8.21
N ARG A 766 -29.72 39.64 8.18
CA ARG A 766 -30.55 40.76 8.62
C ARG A 766 -31.41 41.27 7.48
#